data_AF-A0A4S8N5I2-F1
#
_entry.id   AF-A0A4S8N5I2-F1
#
_cell.length_a   1.000
_cell.length_b   1.000
_cell.length_c   1.000
_cell.angle_alpha   90.00
_cell.angle_beta   90.00
_cell.angle_gamma   90.00
#
_symmetry.space_group_name_H-M   'P 1'
#
loop_
_entity.id
_entity.type
_entity.pdbx_description
1 polymer ?
#
loop_
_entity_poly.entity_id
_entity_poly.type
_entity_poly.pdbx_seq_one_letter_code
_entity_poly.pdbx_strand_id
1 'polypeptide(L)'
;MVDWRRTGRRFLGDLFGDDSLAGPTTITATASMRRALLRGMALWQVVMVLAILTEAVGPVVRAALVAGHLGLAGVALLAAVGRVPGWLVVLLAYAAFLVDWVVVNDPDHPLLLAACWLANVAAILPSFVMRGRAALLTPVAIAVVVPVAMVLSWPDSGSTLPPAVAATGLAIMAASRLALPVLLDFTRSADAEHSLVEAEQRAVDVRRAASRRAAEDARILHDTVINTLAALAVGGAAVADGQAVRARCARDVATVEALTMDDELPQHGHGIHGGLEVDGIRVERRGLAGDELARQEALLPEAVLEALSGAVTELVRNAAKHSGAAAVVVDVRPHGDGGGGMVVAVADDGVGFDGTMPRGRGLAESVLGRLEGTGLTMSLVTAPGQGTTATLTWGGPSVGPAAETTELSEPPVSAASLMAATEGLQRRASGLFALALVFVGIWLAVTNHRGAPTEEYPMVVVVAVVCAIAWWSGDGGRLRRLAVATLLTLGACVAFVLSAASVDFGRDDVVFWQAICPAGPLLLMLGDPRWRAAAGPAIALLGLTVVGLAVGLAPSSGLAAVSTLVAGAACIGLVGGWAGFQALLRTIGAQVGADQAAMARLRGEVEQRDAASRARRRWTAAGLEESIELLRQVADGRADPADQEVRSSCAEEETYLRQLTQLNPDLIRMGDWFARSLAEARSRHTRLAIRSGSDDADDALAPSLGGLLLASVTAAPAGAQLTTTLFPAPDTLRFTLVGPHPELSSVAEAWAPPSAVELTVQSLGAQDLVEVVAHRGSASATRRQGDHR
;
A
#
# COMPACT_ATOMS: atom_id res chain seq x y z
N MET A 1 -16.86 -25.58 -5.64
CA MET A 1 -16.70 -27.04 -5.44
C MET A 1 -15.51 -27.26 -4.51
N VAL A 2 -15.68 -27.99 -3.39
CA VAL A 2 -14.59 -28.30 -2.45
C VAL A 2 -13.67 -29.34 -3.09
N ASP A 3 -12.39 -29.02 -3.27
CA ASP A 3 -11.39 -29.98 -3.75
C ASP A 3 -10.99 -30.93 -2.62
N TRP A 4 -11.70 -32.05 -2.51
CA TRP A 4 -11.48 -33.07 -1.50
C TRP A 4 -10.06 -33.68 -1.52
N ARG A 5 -9.37 -33.69 -2.67
CA ARG A 5 -7.99 -34.19 -2.75
C ARG A 5 -6.99 -33.19 -2.16
N ARG A 6 -7.25 -31.89 -2.31
CA ARG A 6 -6.46 -30.83 -1.66
C ARG A 6 -6.71 -30.79 -0.14
N THR A 7 -7.97 -30.92 0.28
CA THR A 7 -8.34 -30.99 1.71
C THR A 7 -7.74 -32.21 2.40
N GLY A 8 -7.79 -33.39 1.78
CA GLY A 8 -7.20 -34.62 2.33
C GLY A 8 -5.68 -34.54 2.51
N ARG A 9 -4.95 -33.97 1.53
CA ARG A 9 -3.50 -33.74 1.66
C ARG A 9 -3.16 -32.75 2.77
N ARG A 10 -3.96 -31.70 2.96
CA ARG A 10 -3.78 -30.69 4.03
C ARG A 10 -4.06 -31.26 5.41
N PHE A 11 -5.07 -32.12 5.52
CA PHE A 11 -5.43 -32.76 6.78
C PHE A 11 -4.32 -33.71 7.29
N LEU A 12 -3.76 -34.51 6.38
CA LEU A 12 -2.76 -35.54 6.67
C LEU A 12 -1.31 -35.04 6.68
N GLY A 13 -1.04 -33.89 6.06
CA GLY A 13 0.29 -33.29 5.98
C GLY A 13 0.76 -32.66 7.29
N ASP A 14 2.05 -32.30 7.34
CA ASP A 14 2.53 -31.42 8.40
C ASP A 14 1.97 -30.01 8.17
N LEU A 15 1.16 -29.52 9.13
CA LEU A 15 0.49 -28.23 9.05
C LEU A 15 1.50 -27.08 8.94
N PHE A 16 2.67 -27.24 9.58
CA PHE A 16 3.68 -26.19 9.66
C PHE A 16 4.71 -26.28 8.53
N GLY A 17 4.78 -27.40 7.81
CA GLY A 17 5.78 -27.63 6.76
C GLY A 17 7.22 -27.61 7.30
N ASP A 18 8.19 -27.50 6.40
CA ASP A 18 9.59 -27.29 6.78
C ASP A 18 9.75 -25.82 7.22
N ASP A 19 10.16 -25.58 8.48
CA ASP A 19 10.29 -24.21 9.06
C ASP A 19 11.23 -23.33 8.20
N SER A 20 12.11 -23.95 7.42
CA SER A 20 13.04 -23.33 6.47
C SER A 20 12.35 -22.58 5.31
N LEU A 21 11.09 -22.92 5.00
CA LEU A 21 10.31 -22.34 3.91
C LEU A 21 9.21 -21.39 4.42
N ALA A 22 9.04 -21.26 5.73
CA ALA A 22 8.02 -20.39 6.32
C ALA A 22 8.53 -18.96 6.49
N GLY A 23 7.77 -17.98 6.00
CA GLY A 23 8.06 -16.57 6.21
C GLY A 23 8.02 -16.16 7.70
N PRO A 24 8.69 -15.07 8.09
CA PRO A 24 8.78 -14.60 9.49
C PRO A 24 7.41 -14.28 10.12
N THR A 25 6.44 -13.85 9.32
CA THR A 25 5.03 -13.62 9.70
C THR A 25 4.36 -14.91 10.17
N THR A 26 4.51 -15.97 9.40
CA THR A 26 3.96 -17.30 9.68
C THR A 26 4.58 -17.92 10.94
N ILE A 27 5.90 -17.79 11.13
CA ILE A 27 6.59 -18.25 12.34
C ILE A 27 6.10 -17.50 13.60
N THR A 28 5.93 -16.18 13.49
CA THR A 28 5.48 -15.34 14.61
C THR A 28 4.03 -15.63 14.99
N ALA A 29 3.15 -15.82 14.00
CA ALA A 29 1.75 -16.16 14.20
C ALA A 29 1.59 -17.50 14.92
N THR A 30 2.27 -18.54 14.43
CA THR A 30 2.20 -19.90 15.00
C THR A 30 2.77 -19.96 16.41
N ALA A 31 3.91 -19.30 16.67
CA ALA A 31 4.46 -19.19 18.01
C ALA A 31 3.52 -18.45 18.98
N SER A 32 2.84 -17.41 18.51
CA SER A 32 1.90 -16.63 19.33
C SER A 32 0.63 -17.41 19.67
N MET A 33 0.05 -18.14 18.70
CA MET A 33 -1.09 -19.04 18.95
C MET A 33 -0.73 -20.14 19.95
N ARG A 34 0.44 -20.79 19.78
CA ARG A 34 0.94 -21.80 20.71
C ARG A 34 1.05 -21.26 22.14
N ARG A 35 1.63 -20.06 22.30
CA ARG A 35 1.77 -19.40 23.61
C ARG A 35 0.43 -19.06 24.24
N ALA A 36 -0.52 -18.57 23.44
CA ALA A 36 -1.85 -18.23 23.93
C ALA A 36 -2.59 -19.47 24.46
N LEU A 37 -2.57 -20.58 23.74
CA LEU A 37 -3.20 -21.83 24.18
C LEU A 37 -2.58 -22.40 25.45
N LEU A 38 -1.24 -22.39 25.56
CA LEU A 38 -0.55 -22.85 26.77
C LEU A 38 -0.83 -21.97 27.99
N ARG A 39 -0.92 -20.65 27.80
CA ARG A 39 -1.36 -19.73 28.87
C ARG A 39 -2.82 -19.95 29.24
N GLY A 40 -3.69 -20.24 28.26
CA GLY A 40 -5.08 -20.61 28.49
C GLY A 40 -5.21 -21.89 29.31
N MET A 41 -4.39 -22.91 29.02
CA MET A 41 -4.30 -24.14 29.82
C MET A 41 -3.90 -23.85 31.28
N ALA A 42 -2.90 -22.98 31.49
CA ALA A 42 -2.50 -22.55 32.83
C ALA A 42 -3.61 -21.78 33.56
N LEU A 43 -4.32 -20.89 32.84
CA LEU A 43 -5.43 -20.12 33.38
C LEU A 43 -6.60 -21.02 33.80
N TRP A 44 -6.90 -22.06 33.03
CA TRP A 44 -7.95 -23.03 33.37
C TRP A 44 -7.66 -23.77 34.69
N GLN A 45 -6.39 -23.92 35.08
CA GLN A 45 -6.04 -24.53 36.37
C GLN A 45 -6.54 -23.70 37.57
N VAL A 46 -6.78 -22.39 37.40
CA VAL A 46 -7.42 -21.59 38.44
C VAL A 46 -8.85 -22.05 38.68
N VAL A 47 -9.59 -22.36 37.60
CA VAL A 47 -10.96 -22.91 37.69
C VAL A 47 -10.92 -24.29 38.34
N MET A 48 -9.96 -25.15 37.95
CA MET A 48 -9.77 -26.46 38.59
C MET A 48 -9.52 -26.33 40.10
N VAL A 49 -8.58 -25.48 40.51
CA VAL A 49 -8.26 -25.29 41.94
C VAL A 49 -9.49 -24.78 42.71
N LEU A 50 -10.24 -23.82 42.16
CA LEU A 50 -11.45 -23.32 42.82
C LEU A 50 -12.53 -24.42 42.95
N ALA A 51 -12.71 -25.28 41.95
CA ALA A 51 -13.62 -26.42 42.01
C ALA A 51 -13.16 -27.51 43.00
N ILE A 52 -11.85 -27.74 43.13
CA ILE A 52 -11.29 -28.68 44.13
C ILE A 52 -11.51 -28.17 45.56
N LEU A 53 -11.50 -26.85 45.77
CA LEU A 53 -11.72 -26.28 47.10
C LEU A 53 -13.16 -26.50 47.60
N THR A 54 -14.12 -26.75 46.71
CA THR A 54 -15.52 -27.02 47.07
C THR A 54 -15.81 -28.51 47.30
N GLU A 55 -14.84 -29.38 46.96
CA GLU A 55 -14.95 -30.82 47.07
C GLU A 55 -14.85 -31.33 48.52
N ALA A 56 -15.69 -32.30 48.89
CA ALA A 56 -15.74 -32.90 50.22
C ALA A 56 -14.72 -34.04 50.42
N VAL A 57 -13.53 -33.93 49.84
CA VAL A 57 -12.43 -34.91 50.00
C VAL A 57 -11.58 -34.61 51.23
N GLY A 58 -10.91 -35.66 51.73
CA GLY A 58 -9.95 -35.54 52.83
C GLY A 58 -8.82 -34.54 52.52
N PRO A 59 -8.26 -33.87 53.54
CA PRO A 59 -7.31 -32.76 53.36
C PRO A 59 -6.05 -33.16 52.58
N VAL A 60 -5.59 -34.42 52.72
CA VAL A 60 -4.43 -34.95 51.99
C VAL A 60 -4.73 -35.08 50.49
N VAL A 61 -5.89 -35.63 50.13
CA VAL A 61 -6.32 -35.77 48.73
C VAL A 61 -6.52 -34.40 48.10
N ARG A 62 -7.17 -33.47 48.82
CA ARG A 62 -7.33 -32.08 48.37
C ARG A 62 -5.99 -31.41 48.08
N ALA A 63 -5.03 -31.53 49.00
CA ALA A 63 -3.70 -30.95 48.83
C ALA A 63 -2.95 -31.58 47.63
N ALA A 64 -3.09 -32.89 47.43
CA ALA A 64 -2.50 -33.59 46.29
C ALA A 64 -3.09 -33.12 44.94
N LEU A 65 -4.42 -32.99 44.85
CA LEU A 65 -5.10 -32.46 43.65
C LEU A 65 -4.67 -31.03 43.35
N VAL A 66 -4.73 -30.13 44.35
CA VAL A 66 -4.29 -28.74 44.18
C VAL A 66 -2.82 -28.68 43.74
N ALA A 67 -1.94 -29.45 44.36
CA ALA A 67 -0.53 -29.51 43.96
C ALA A 67 -0.35 -30.02 42.52
N GLY A 68 -1.12 -31.04 42.11
CA GLY A 68 -1.13 -31.56 40.75
C GLY A 68 -1.52 -30.51 39.70
N HIS A 69 -2.63 -29.80 39.92
CA HIS A 69 -3.09 -28.75 39.00
C HIS A 69 -2.20 -27.52 38.99
N LEU A 70 -1.64 -27.10 40.13
CA LEU A 70 -0.65 -26.03 40.18
C LEU A 70 0.65 -26.44 39.48
N GLY A 71 1.06 -27.70 39.60
CA GLY A 71 2.17 -28.28 38.85
C GLY A 71 1.92 -28.23 37.34
N LEU A 72 0.75 -28.65 36.88
CA LEU A 72 0.33 -28.55 35.48
C LEU A 72 0.33 -27.10 35.00
N ALA A 73 -0.15 -26.14 35.80
CA ALA A 73 -0.10 -24.72 35.47
C ALA A 73 1.35 -24.23 35.28
N GLY A 74 2.25 -24.61 36.19
CA GLY A 74 3.67 -24.29 36.09
C GLY A 74 4.32 -24.86 34.84
N VAL A 75 4.06 -26.15 34.52
CA VAL A 75 4.58 -26.79 33.30
C VAL A 75 4.02 -26.11 32.04
N ALA A 76 2.74 -25.75 32.02
CA ALA A 76 2.12 -25.04 30.91
C ALA A 76 2.74 -23.65 30.69
N LEU A 77 3.03 -22.90 31.76
CA LEU A 77 3.72 -21.61 31.68
C LEU A 77 5.17 -21.77 31.21
N LEU A 78 5.91 -22.76 31.72
CA LEU A 78 7.27 -23.06 31.27
C LEU A 78 7.32 -23.47 29.79
N ALA A 79 6.34 -24.26 29.34
CA ALA A 79 6.18 -24.61 27.93
C ALA A 79 5.83 -23.39 27.06
N ALA A 80 5.04 -22.44 27.57
CA ALA A 80 4.73 -21.19 26.86
C ALA A 80 5.99 -20.32 26.63
N VAL A 81 6.98 -20.40 27.51
CA VAL A 81 8.28 -19.70 27.34
C VAL A 81 9.31 -20.59 26.62
N GLY A 82 8.94 -21.81 26.23
CA GLY A 82 9.80 -22.72 25.46
C GLY A 82 10.85 -23.47 26.30
N ARG A 83 10.72 -23.49 27.63
CA ARG A 83 11.67 -24.20 28.51
C ARG A 83 11.38 -25.69 28.64
N VAL A 84 10.16 -26.12 28.33
CA VAL A 84 9.70 -27.50 28.44
C VAL A 84 8.90 -27.83 27.17
N PRO A 85 8.95 -29.06 26.64
CA PRO A 85 8.18 -29.41 25.46
C PRO A 85 6.66 -29.37 25.73
N GLY A 86 5.92 -28.77 24.80
CA GLY A 86 4.46 -28.60 24.95
C GLY A 86 3.66 -29.91 24.93
N TRP A 87 4.20 -31.00 24.37
CA TRP A 87 3.53 -32.31 24.43
C TRP A 87 3.40 -32.85 25.87
N LEU A 88 4.30 -32.45 26.78
CA LEU A 88 4.22 -32.84 28.19
C LEU A 88 2.95 -32.29 28.85
N VAL A 89 2.52 -31.08 28.46
CA VAL A 89 1.30 -30.46 28.95
C VAL A 89 0.06 -31.27 28.54
N VAL A 90 0.04 -31.81 27.32
CA VAL A 90 -1.07 -32.66 26.84
C VAL A 90 -1.18 -33.92 27.70
N LEU A 91 -0.07 -34.61 27.93
CA LEU A 91 -0.07 -35.83 28.74
C LEU A 91 -0.48 -35.56 30.19
N LEU A 92 0.08 -34.52 30.80
CA LEU A 92 -0.24 -34.16 32.18
C LEU A 92 -1.70 -33.69 32.33
N ALA A 93 -2.27 -33.01 31.33
CA ALA A 93 -3.69 -32.61 31.37
C ALA A 93 -4.64 -33.80 31.35
N TYR A 94 -4.39 -34.80 30.49
CA TYR A 94 -5.22 -36.02 30.48
C TYR A 94 -4.96 -36.93 31.69
N ALA A 95 -3.73 -36.94 32.23
CA ALA A 95 -3.45 -37.62 33.49
C ALA A 95 -4.21 -36.97 34.66
N ALA A 96 -4.20 -35.63 34.74
CA ALA A 96 -4.98 -34.88 35.73
C ALA A 96 -6.48 -35.16 35.59
N PHE A 97 -7.02 -35.10 34.36
CA PHE A 97 -8.41 -35.47 34.08
C PHE A 97 -8.79 -36.87 34.58
N LEU A 98 -7.93 -37.87 34.34
CA LEU A 98 -8.20 -39.24 34.82
C LEU A 98 -8.09 -39.34 36.35
N VAL A 99 -7.22 -38.56 37.00
CA VAL A 99 -7.17 -38.50 38.46
C VAL A 99 -8.45 -37.87 39.01
N ASP A 100 -8.90 -36.76 38.44
CA ASP A 100 -10.16 -36.11 38.83
C ASP A 100 -11.36 -37.05 38.67
N TRP A 101 -11.40 -37.79 37.56
CA TRP A 101 -12.42 -38.81 37.27
C TRP A 101 -12.46 -39.92 38.32
N VAL A 102 -11.31 -40.41 38.76
CA VAL A 102 -11.23 -41.50 39.76
C VAL A 102 -11.60 -41.01 41.16
N VAL A 103 -11.23 -39.77 41.50
CA VAL A 103 -11.48 -39.19 42.82
C VAL A 103 -12.96 -38.80 42.97
N VAL A 104 -13.58 -38.26 41.92
CA VAL A 104 -14.96 -37.79 41.91
C VAL A 104 -15.84 -38.71 41.07
N ASN A 105 -16.50 -39.66 41.74
CA ASN A 105 -17.44 -40.60 41.12
C ASN A 105 -18.88 -40.09 41.18
N ASP A 106 -19.08 -38.83 40.79
CA ASP A 106 -20.37 -38.16 40.74
C ASP A 106 -20.43 -37.27 39.48
N PRO A 107 -21.30 -37.59 38.49
CA PRO A 107 -21.37 -36.83 37.25
C PRO A 107 -21.89 -35.40 37.47
N ASP A 108 -22.55 -35.11 38.58
CA ASP A 108 -23.14 -33.80 38.86
C ASP A 108 -22.19 -32.85 39.60
N HIS A 109 -20.99 -33.32 39.90
CA HIS A 109 -20.03 -32.54 40.67
C HIS A 109 -19.32 -31.46 39.81
N PRO A 110 -19.18 -30.21 40.31
CA PRO A 110 -18.53 -29.12 39.58
C PRO A 110 -17.08 -29.42 39.15
N LEU A 111 -16.35 -30.23 39.92
CA LEU A 111 -14.98 -30.63 39.58
C LEU A 111 -14.95 -31.47 38.30
N LEU A 112 -15.89 -32.39 38.12
CA LEU A 112 -15.95 -33.23 36.94
C LEU A 112 -16.35 -32.42 35.70
N LEU A 113 -17.29 -31.48 35.84
CA LEU A 113 -17.59 -30.49 34.81
C LEU A 113 -16.33 -29.72 34.40
N ALA A 114 -15.56 -29.21 35.37
CA ALA A 114 -14.31 -28.49 35.11
C ALA A 114 -13.26 -29.38 34.42
N ALA A 115 -13.17 -30.66 34.81
CA ALA A 115 -12.29 -31.66 34.23
C ALA A 115 -12.67 -32.00 32.77
N CYS A 116 -13.96 -32.13 32.45
CA CYS A 116 -14.41 -32.30 31.06
C CYS A 116 -13.98 -31.13 30.17
N TRP A 117 -14.08 -29.89 30.67
CA TRP A 117 -13.56 -28.72 29.96
C TRP A 117 -12.03 -28.69 29.88
N LEU A 118 -11.31 -29.17 30.90
CA LEU A 118 -9.86 -29.38 30.84
C LEU A 118 -9.49 -30.34 29.70
N ALA A 119 -10.21 -31.45 29.55
CA ALA A 119 -10.02 -32.40 28.45
C ALA A 119 -10.30 -31.77 27.07
N ASN A 120 -11.31 -30.92 26.96
CA ASN A 120 -11.61 -30.19 25.72
C ASN A 120 -10.49 -29.19 25.35
N VAL A 121 -9.97 -28.44 26.33
CA VAL A 121 -8.82 -27.55 26.11
C VAL A 121 -7.56 -28.34 25.78
N ALA A 122 -7.36 -29.51 26.40
CA ALA A 122 -6.24 -30.40 26.08
C ALA A 122 -6.32 -30.97 24.66
N ALA A 123 -7.53 -31.26 24.16
CA ALA A 123 -7.75 -31.82 22.83
C ALA A 123 -7.28 -30.90 21.68
N ILE A 124 -7.24 -29.58 21.89
CA ILE A 124 -6.79 -28.63 20.86
C ILE A 124 -5.26 -28.54 20.75
N LEU A 125 -4.55 -28.77 21.86
CA LEU A 125 -3.11 -28.51 21.98
C LEU A 125 -2.23 -29.32 20.99
N PRO A 126 -2.49 -30.61 20.70
CA PRO A 126 -1.66 -31.40 19.78
C PRO A 126 -1.45 -30.74 18.41
N SER A 127 -2.46 -30.02 17.89
CA SER A 127 -2.37 -29.29 16.62
C SER A 127 -1.40 -28.09 16.64
N PHE A 128 -0.96 -27.64 17.82
CA PHE A 128 -0.10 -26.46 18.00
C PHE A 128 1.23 -26.75 18.70
N VAL A 129 1.34 -27.86 19.43
CA VAL A 129 2.55 -28.21 20.21
C VAL A 129 3.31 -29.41 19.67
N MET A 130 2.72 -30.18 18.76
CA MET A 130 3.33 -31.37 18.15
C MET A 130 3.47 -31.18 16.64
N ARG A 131 4.43 -31.90 16.03
CA ARG A 131 4.72 -31.84 14.58
C ARG A 131 4.47 -33.18 13.89
N GLY A 132 4.26 -33.12 12.58
CA GLY A 132 4.08 -34.29 11.72
C GLY A 132 3.01 -35.28 12.21
N ARG A 133 3.33 -36.57 12.12
CA ARG A 133 2.42 -37.67 12.47
C ARG A 133 2.03 -37.70 13.95
N ALA A 134 2.88 -37.22 14.85
CA ALA A 134 2.58 -37.23 16.28
C ALA A 134 1.36 -36.37 16.62
N ALA A 135 1.17 -35.25 15.93
CA ALA A 135 -0.01 -34.39 16.08
C ALA A 135 -1.32 -35.03 15.54
N LEU A 136 -1.26 -36.15 14.81
CA LEU A 136 -2.43 -36.92 14.34
C LEU A 136 -2.67 -38.15 15.22
N LEU A 137 -1.61 -38.89 15.51
CA LEU A 137 -1.70 -40.17 16.23
C LEU A 137 -2.02 -39.96 17.72
N THR A 138 -1.53 -38.88 18.33
CA THR A 138 -1.73 -38.64 19.77
C THR A 138 -3.19 -38.43 20.15
N PRO A 139 -3.97 -37.53 19.49
CA PRO A 139 -5.41 -37.41 19.77
C PRO A 139 -6.18 -38.71 19.51
N VAL A 140 -5.82 -39.47 18.47
CA VAL A 140 -6.46 -40.77 18.17
C VAL A 140 -6.18 -41.79 19.27
N ALA A 141 -4.94 -41.87 19.77
CA ALA A 141 -4.58 -42.73 20.89
C ALA A 141 -5.32 -42.30 22.17
N ILE A 142 -5.38 -41.00 22.46
CA ILE A 142 -6.11 -40.44 23.60
C ILE A 142 -7.61 -40.77 23.52
N ALA A 143 -8.23 -40.67 22.34
CA ALA A 143 -9.63 -40.99 22.11
C ALA A 143 -9.96 -42.48 22.30
N VAL A 144 -8.96 -43.35 22.48
CA VAL A 144 -9.15 -44.76 22.86
C VAL A 144 -8.74 -44.98 24.32
N VAL A 145 -7.53 -44.56 24.69
CA VAL A 145 -6.95 -44.83 26.01
C VAL A 145 -7.75 -44.17 27.14
N VAL A 146 -8.16 -42.92 26.98
CA VAL A 146 -8.87 -42.17 28.03
C VAL A 146 -10.26 -42.77 28.30
N PRO A 147 -11.13 -42.98 27.29
CA PRO A 147 -12.42 -43.64 27.52
C PRO A 147 -12.30 -45.05 28.12
N VAL A 148 -11.33 -45.85 27.66
CA VAL A 148 -11.09 -47.18 28.23
C VAL A 148 -10.69 -47.08 29.69
N ALA A 149 -9.79 -46.16 30.05
CA ALA A 149 -9.41 -45.93 31.44
C ALA A 149 -10.60 -45.44 32.30
N MET A 150 -11.47 -44.59 31.75
CA MET A 150 -12.70 -44.16 32.44
C MET A 150 -13.62 -45.34 32.75
N VAL A 151 -13.87 -46.22 31.77
CA VAL A 151 -14.71 -47.42 31.96
C VAL A 151 -14.07 -48.42 32.93
N LEU A 152 -12.75 -48.62 32.87
CA LEU A 152 -12.07 -49.55 33.76
C LEU A 152 -12.02 -49.06 35.22
N SER A 153 -11.91 -47.75 35.42
CA SER A 153 -11.83 -47.16 36.75
C SER A 153 -13.19 -46.96 37.41
N TRP A 154 -14.23 -46.70 36.61
CA TRP A 154 -15.61 -46.59 37.08
C TRP A 154 -16.58 -47.27 36.09
N PRO A 155 -16.75 -48.61 36.20
CA PRO A 155 -17.58 -49.39 35.27
C PRO A 155 -19.06 -48.97 35.23
N ASP A 156 -19.56 -48.46 36.35
CA ASP A 156 -20.95 -48.05 36.52
C ASP A 156 -21.21 -46.58 36.15
N SER A 157 -20.22 -45.88 35.58
CA SER A 157 -20.31 -44.45 35.17
C SER A 157 -21.31 -44.15 34.03
N GLY A 158 -22.01 -45.17 33.52
CA GLY A 158 -22.91 -45.06 32.38
C GLY A 158 -22.19 -45.14 31.03
N SER A 159 -22.99 -45.20 29.96
CA SER A 159 -22.48 -45.45 28.59
C SER A 159 -22.30 -44.19 27.74
N THR A 160 -22.62 -43.02 28.28
CA THR A 160 -22.72 -41.76 27.53
C THR A 160 -21.42 -40.95 27.56
N LEU A 161 -20.82 -40.75 28.73
CA LEU A 161 -19.70 -39.83 28.89
C LEU A 161 -18.37 -40.32 28.28
N PRO A 162 -17.91 -41.57 28.49
CA PRO A 162 -16.66 -42.04 27.88
C PRO A 162 -16.62 -41.90 26.35
N PRO A 163 -17.63 -42.34 25.58
CA PRO A 163 -17.64 -42.12 24.13
C PRO A 163 -17.83 -40.65 23.75
N ALA A 164 -18.51 -39.83 24.56
CA ALA A 164 -18.63 -38.39 24.32
C ALA A 164 -17.28 -37.66 24.40
N VAL A 165 -16.41 -38.01 25.37
CA VAL A 165 -15.05 -37.48 25.47
C VAL A 165 -14.22 -37.84 24.23
N ALA A 166 -14.33 -39.10 23.75
CA ALA A 166 -13.67 -39.54 22.52
C ALA A 166 -14.15 -38.74 21.30
N ALA A 167 -15.47 -38.68 21.10
CA ALA A 167 -16.09 -38.02 19.95
C ALA A 167 -15.77 -36.52 19.92
N THR A 168 -15.85 -35.85 21.08
CA THR A 168 -15.55 -34.42 21.20
C THR A 168 -14.07 -34.14 20.94
N GLY A 169 -13.16 -34.95 21.51
CA GLY A 169 -11.73 -34.83 21.27
C GLY A 169 -11.37 -34.98 19.78
N LEU A 170 -11.95 -35.97 19.10
CA LEU A 170 -11.75 -36.20 17.66
C LEU A 170 -12.37 -35.07 16.81
N ALA A 171 -13.52 -34.53 17.21
CA ALA A 171 -14.14 -33.39 16.54
C ALA A 171 -13.29 -32.12 16.65
N ILE A 172 -12.73 -31.83 17.84
CA ILE A 172 -11.81 -30.71 18.06
C ILE A 172 -10.53 -30.88 17.25
N MET A 173 -9.98 -32.10 17.20
CA MET A 173 -8.85 -32.43 16.33
C MET A 173 -9.20 -32.14 14.87
N ALA A 174 -10.31 -32.66 14.36
CA ALA A 174 -10.70 -32.47 12.98
C ALA A 174 -10.92 -30.98 12.64
N ALA A 175 -11.61 -30.24 13.50
CA ALA A 175 -11.87 -28.81 13.33
C ALA A 175 -10.57 -27.99 13.30
N SER A 176 -9.65 -28.23 14.25
CA SER A 176 -8.37 -27.53 14.29
C SER A 176 -7.50 -27.82 13.05
N ARG A 177 -7.52 -29.07 12.56
CA ARG A 177 -6.82 -29.49 11.33
C ARG A 177 -7.37 -28.89 10.04
N LEU A 178 -8.67 -28.60 10.00
CA LEU A 178 -9.30 -27.96 8.85
C LEU A 178 -9.16 -26.44 8.89
N ALA A 179 -9.20 -25.83 10.08
CA ALA A 179 -9.14 -24.38 10.25
C ALA A 179 -7.71 -23.81 10.10
N LEU A 180 -6.69 -24.50 10.64
CA LEU A 180 -5.32 -23.96 10.66
C LEU A 180 -4.71 -23.74 9.27
N PRO A 181 -4.89 -24.63 8.27
CA PRO A 181 -4.41 -24.38 6.90
C PRO A 181 -5.03 -23.14 6.26
N VAL A 182 -6.30 -22.83 6.55
CA VAL A 182 -6.96 -21.62 6.01
C VAL A 182 -6.29 -20.35 6.57
N LEU A 183 -5.91 -20.38 7.85
CA LEU A 183 -5.19 -19.28 8.49
C LEU A 183 -3.76 -19.13 7.96
N LEU A 184 -3.05 -20.25 7.78
CA LEU A 184 -1.69 -20.25 7.25
C LEU A 184 -1.65 -19.92 5.76
N ASP A 185 -2.67 -20.33 5.00
CA ASP A 185 -2.84 -19.90 3.61
C ASP A 185 -3.12 -18.40 3.54
N PHE A 186 -3.89 -17.82 4.47
CA PHE A 186 -4.09 -16.38 4.50
C PHE A 186 -2.77 -15.62 4.74
N THR A 187 -1.95 -16.08 5.69
CA THR A 187 -0.64 -15.46 5.92
C THR A 187 0.29 -15.65 4.71
N ARG A 188 0.27 -16.82 4.07
CA ARG A 188 1.07 -17.09 2.87
C ARG A 188 0.54 -16.39 1.60
N SER A 189 -0.76 -16.21 1.46
CA SER A 189 -1.40 -15.48 0.36
C SER A 189 -1.11 -13.98 0.47
N ALA A 190 -1.08 -13.44 1.70
CA ALA A 190 -0.57 -12.10 1.95
C ALA A 190 0.91 -11.96 1.50
N ASP A 191 1.71 -13.02 1.67
CA ASP A 191 3.10 -13.05 1.19
C ASP A 191 3.21 -13.29 -0.34
N ALA A 192 2.28 -14.02 -0.97
CA ALA A 192 2.40 -14.54 -2.35
C ALA A 192 1.65 -13.74 -3.44
N GLU A 193 0.41 -13.28 -3.20
CA GLU A 193 -0.36 -12.44 -4.15
C GLU A 193 0.40 -11.13 -4.48
N HIS A 194 1.30 -10.72 -3.59
CA HIS A 194 2.08 -9.50 -3.70
C HIS A 194 3.20 -9.54 -4.74
N SER A 195 3.78 -10.71 -5.03
CA SER A 195 5.01 -10.74 -5.84
C SER A 195 4.79 -10.46 -7.34
N LEU A 196 3.63 -10.84 -7.89
CA LEU A 196 3.37 -10.85 -9.34
C LEU A 196 2.49 -9.68 -9.82
N VAL A 197 1.38 -9.37 -9.14
CA VAL A 197 0.48 -8.28 -9.54
C VAL A 197 1.15 -6.91 -9.35
N GLU A 198 1.92 -6.76 -8.28
CA GLU A 198 2.76 -5.58 -8.13
C GLU A 198 3.75 -5.48 -9.29
N ALA A 199 4.33 -6.57 -9.83
CA ALA A 199 5.42 -6.46 -10.84
C ALA A 199 4.96 -5.74 -12.11
N GLU A 200 3.71 -6.01 -12.49
CA GLU A 200 3.10 -5.51 -13.70
C GLU A 200 2.58 -4.08 -13.54
N GLN A 201 1.88 -3.77 -12.44
CA GLN A 201 1.48 -2.38 -12.14
C GLN A 201 2.70 -1.49 -11.81
N ARG A 202 3.73 -2.04 -11.14
CA ARG A 202 5.03 -1.38 -10.91
C ARG A 202 5.69 -0.96 -12.22
N ALA A 203 5.72 -1.82 -13.23
CA ALA A 203 6.35 -1.50 -14.52
C ALA A 203 5.64 -0.38 -15.29
N VAL A 204 4.36 -0.11 -14.99
CA VAL A 204 3.58 0.96 -15.62
C VAL A 204 3.74 2.27 -14.86
N ASP A 205 3.67 2.24 -13.53
CA ASP A 205 3.79 3.46 -12.70
C ASP A 205 5.22 4.00 -12.69
N VAL A 206 6.23 3.12 -12.66
CA VAL A 206 7.66 3.47 -12.84
C VAL A 206 7.88 4.19 -14.16
N ARG A 207 7.22 3.73 -15.24
CA ARG A 207 7.34 4.34 -16.57
C ARG A 207 6.72 5.73 -16.59
N ARG A 208 5.53 5.89 -16.01
CA ARG A 208 4.82 7.18 -15.94
C ARG A 208 5.52 8.21 -15.08
N ALA A 209 6.10 7.81 -13.95
CA ALA A 209 6.85 8.73 -13.08
C ALA A 209 8.17 9.19 -13.73
N ALA A 210 8.93 8.26 -14.34
CA ALA A 210 10.14 8.59 -15.08
C ALA A 210 9.87 9.54 -16.26
N SER A 211 8.80 9.28 -17.02
CA SER A 211 8.39 10.11 -18.16
C SER A 211 8.04 11.55 -17.73
N ARG A 212 7.30 11.71 -16.62
CA ARG A 212 6.95 13.04 -16.09
C ARG A 212 8.17 13.87 -15.70
N ARG A 213 9.16 13.28 -15.04
CA ARG A 213 10.36 14.02 -14.62
C ARG A 213 11.27 14.39 -15.78
N ALA A 214 11.44 13.50 -16.75
CA ALA A 214 12.20 13.80 -17.96
C ALA A 214 11.57 14.95 -18.78
N ALA A 215 10.24 15.04 -18.79
CA ALA A 215 9.53 16.17 -19.39
C ALA A 215 9.79 17.50 -18.64
N GLU A 216 9.94 17.45 -17.32
CA GLU A 216 10.29 18.63 -16.51
C GLU A 216 11.71 19.11 -16.81
N ASP A 217 12.69 18.21 -16.77
CA ASP A 217 14.10 18.54 -17.05
C ASP A 217 14.25 19.13 -18.47
N ALA A 218 13.55 18.57 -19.45
CA ALA A 218 13.51 19.10 -20.81
C ALA A 218 12.86 20.50 -20.89
N ARG A 219 11.85 20.78 -20.06
CA ARG A 219 11.22 22.10 -19.98
C ARG A 219 12.19 23.13 -19.41
N ILE A 220 12.92 22.79 -18.34
CA ILE A 220 13.89 23.70 -17.74
C ILE A 220 15.01 24.03 -18.74
N LEU A 221 15.52 23.04 -19.46
CA LEU A 221 16.51 23.25 -20.53
C LEU A 221 15.97 24.11 -21.68
N HIS A 222 14.69 23.93 -22.04
CA HIS A 222 14.04 24.74 -23.05
C HIS A 222 13.95 26.21 -22.64
N ASP A 223 13.55 26.47 -21.39
CA ASP A 223 13.32 27.82 -20.91
C ASP A 223 14.62 28.59 -20.61
N THR A 224 15.70 27.86 -20.34
CA THR A 224 17.05 28.41 -20.07
C THR A 224 17.92 28.40 -21.33
N VAL A 225 18.73 27.35 -21.54
CA VAL A 225 19.77 27.28 -22.58
C VAL A 225 19.19 27.51 -23.98
N ILE A 226 18.11 26.80 -24.34
CA ILE A 226 17.55 26.87 -25.70
C ILE A 226 16.98 28.26 -25.98
N ASN A 227 16.14 28.79 -25.09
CA ASN A 227 15.56 30.12 -25.25
C ASN A 227 16.61 31.24 -25.26
N THR A 228 17.71 31.08 -24.52
CA THR A 228 18.78 32.08 -24.47
C THR A 228 19.67 32.01 -25.71
N LEU A 229 20.04 30.81 -26.19
CA LEU A 229 20.70 30.64 -27.49
C LEU A 229 19.82 31.16 -28.65
N ALA A 230 18.52 30.90 -28.63
CA ALA A 230 17.58 31.42 -29.63
C ALA A 230 17.56 32.95 -29.65
N ALA A 231 17.56 33.59 -28.47
CA ALA A 231 17.59 35.04 -28.35
C ALA A 231 18.91 35.64 -28.90
N LEU A 232 20.05 35.00 -28.64
CA LEU A 232 21.35 35.38 -29.19
C LEU A 232 21.39 35.22 -30.72
N ALA A 233 20.90 34.08 -31.22
CA ALA A 233 20.87 33.78 -32.66
C ALA A 233 20.07 34.82 -33.47
N VAL A 234 18.89 35.22 -32.99
CA VAL A 234 18.02 36.20 -33.66
C VAL A 234 18.66 37.59 -33.73
N GLY A 235 19.42 37.99 -32.70
CA GLY A 235 20.09 39.29 -32.66
C GLY A 235 19.13 40.49 -32.53
N GLY A 236 19.63 41.71 -32.75
CA GLY A 236 18.82 42.95 -32.73
C GLY A 236 18.60 43.52 -31.32
N ALA A 237 17.38 43.97 -31.01
CA ALA A 237 17.06 44.60 -29.72
C ALA A 237 17.35 43.69 -28.50
N ALA A 238 17.30 42.36 -28.70
CA ALA A 238 17.57 41.37 -27.66
C ALA A 238 19.05 41.28 -27.24
N VAL A 239 19.97 41.81 -28.06
CA VAL A 239 21.42 41.88 -27.78
C VAL A 239 21.95 43.32 -27.76
N ALA A 240 21.05 44.30 -27.77
CA ALA A 240 21.41 45.72 -27.77
C ALA A 240 22.03 46.17 -26.43
N ASP A 241 21.67 45.50 -25.33
CA ASP A 241 22.28 45.69 -24.02
C ASP A 241 23.22 44.52 -23.69
N GLY A 242 24.51 44.72 -23.91
CA GLY A 242 25.53 43.71 -23.67
C GLY A 242 25.67 43.31 -22.19
N GLN A 243 25.32 44.16 -21.23
CA GLN A 243 25.38 43.81 -19.80
C GLN A 243 24.20 42.92 -19.40
N ALA A 244 22.99 43.25 -19.87
CA ALA A 244 21.79 42.44 -19.66
C ALA A 244 21.94 41.01 -20.22
N VAL A 245 22.49 40.89 -21.43
CA VAL A 245 22.74 39.60 -22.09
C VAL A 245 23.73 38.75 -21.28
N ARG A 246 24.82 39.37 -20.80
CA ARG A 246 25.83 38.68 -19.99
C ARG A 246 25.26 38.17 -18.68
N ALA A 247 24.49 39.00 -17.97
CA ALA A 247 23.83 38.61 -16.73
C ALA A 247 22.83 37.46 -16.95
N ARG A 248 22.07 37.50 -18.06
CA ARG A 248 21.16 36.40 -18.44
C ARG A 248 21.91 35.10 -18.73
N CYS A 249 22.98 35.14 -19.53
CA CYS A 249 23.79 33.96 -19.83
C CYS A 249 24.39 33.35 -18.55
N ALA A 250 24.90 34.19 -17.63
CA ALA A 250 25.43 33.74 -16.35
C ALA A 250 24.36 33.02 -15.49
N ARG A 251 23.15 33.55 -15.42
CA ARG A 251 22.03 32.94 -14.67
C ARG A 251 21.60 31.60 -15.26
N ASP A 252 21.46 31.52 -16.58
CA ASP A 252 21.01 30.30 -17.25
C ASP A 252 22.07 29.20 -17.16
N VAL A 253 23.36 29.54 -17.27
CA VAL A 253 24.48 28.62 -17.02
C VAL A 253 24.44 28.08 -15.60
N ALA A 254 24.32 28.94 -14.58
CA ALA A 254 24.26 28.51 -13.18
C ALA A 254 23.05 27.59 -12.89
N THR A 255 21.90 27.88 -13.49
CA THR A 255 20.68 27.07 -13.33
C THR A 255 20.87 25.65 -13.89
N VAL A 256 21.52 25.53 -15.04
CA VAL A 256 21.71 24.25 -15.73
C VAL A 256 22.85 23.45 -15.10
N GLU A 257 23.94 24.10 -14.70
CA GLU A 257 25.05 23.46 -13.97
C GLU A 257 24.56 22.79 -12.69
N ALA A 258 23.68 23.46 -11.95
CA ALA A 258 23.06 22.92 -10.76
C ALA A 258 22.18 21.69 -11.04
N LEU A 259 21.44 21.65 -12.14
CA LEU A 259 20.70 20.45 -12.57
C LEU A 259 21.63 19.26 -12.88
N THR A 260 22.83 19.54 -13.41
CA THR A 260 23.83 18.51 -13.75
C THR A 260 24.70 18.03 -12.58
N MET A 261 24.94 18.86 -11.56
CA MET A 261 25.91 18.57 -10.47
C MET A 261 25.32 17.89 -9.23
N ASP A 262 24.00 17.62 -9.19
CA ASP A 262 23.29 17.05 -8.01
C ASP A 262 23.34 17.95 -6.75
N ASP A 263 23.77 19.22 -6.90
CA ASP A 263 23.58 20.25 -5.89
C ASP A 263 22.09 20.59 -5.83
N GLU A 264 21.56 20.83 -4.63
CA GLU A 264 20.29 21.54 -4.50
C GLU A 264 20.41 22.79 -5.37
N LEU A 265 19.53 22.91 -6.38
CA LEU A 265 19.44 24.10 -7.24
C LEU A 265 19.73 25.30 -6.34
N PRO A 266 20.74 26.14 -6.65
CA PRO A 266 21.01 27.31 -5.86
C PRO A 266 19.68 28.06 -5.77
N GLN A 267 19.02 27.99 -4.61
CA GLN A 267 17.71 28.61 -4.36
C GLN A 267 17.94 30.13 -4.27
N HIS A 268 18.36 30.73 -5.37
CA HIS A 268 18.68 32.14 -5.45
C HIS A 268 17.44 32.86 -5.94
N GLY A 269 16.68 33.35 -4.95
CA GLY A 269 15.58 34.29 -5.11
C GLY A 269 14.19 33.69 -4.98
N HIS A 270 13.95 32.79 -4.02
CA HIS A 270 12.57 32.52 -3.61
C HIS A 270 11.97 33.79 -2.99
N GLY A 271 10.99 34.37 -3.68
CA GLY A 271 10.34 35.60 -3.29
C GLY A 271 10.11 36.53 -4.47
N ILE A 272 9.10 37.39 -4.33
CA ILE A 272 8.79 38.49 -5.24
C ILE A 272 10.05 39.33 -5.50
N HIS A 273 11.00 39.37 -4.56
CA HIS A 273 12.27 40.07 -4.69
C HIS A 273 13.18 39.60 -5.85
N GLY A 274 13.24 38.30 -6.15
CA GLY A 274 14.18 37.76 -7.14
C GLY A 274 13.78 38.01 -8.60
N GLY A 275 12.48 38.28 -8.83
CA GLY A 275 11.89 38.39 -10.16
C GLY A 275 11.72 39.80 -10.72
N LEU A 276 12.26 40.83 -10.05
CA LEU A 276 11.98 42.25 -10.33
C LEU A 276 13.12 43.01 -11.03
N GLU A 277 14.23 42.35 -11.34
CA GLU A 277 15.28 42.91 -12.19
C GLU A 277 14.94 42.63 -13.66
N VAL A 278 14.08 43.49 -14.23
CA VAL A 278 13.68 43.42 -15.64
C VAL A 278 14.26 44.62 -16.38
N ASP A 279 15.12 44.36 -17.36
CA ASP A 279 15.76 45.39 -18.17
C ASP A 279 14.73 46.16 -19.02
N GLY A 280 14.87 47.49 -19.08
CA GLY A 280 14.04 48.37 -19.91
C GLY A 280 12.89 49.09 -19.21
N ILE A 281 12.63 48.86 -17.91
CA ILE A 281 11.67 49.63 -17.12
C ILE A 281 12.13 49.79 -15.67
N ARG A 282 11.93 50.97 -15.05
CA ARG A 282 12.28 51.18 -13.64
C ARG A 282 11.21 50.53 -12.75
N VAL A 283 11.59 49.60 -11.88
CA VAL A 283 10.66 48.99 -10.91
C VAL A 283 10.68 49.76 -9.59
N GLU A 284 9.56 50.39 -9.22
CA GLU A 284 9.35 51.02 -7.93
C GLU A 284 8.61 50.07 -6.97
N ARG A 285 9.22 49.69 -5.85
CA ARG A 285 8.57 48.86 -4.83
C ARG A 285 7.86 49.70 -3.79
N ARG A 286 6.62 49.33 -3.46
CA ARG A 286 5.80 49.92 -2.39
C ARG A 286 5.22 48.83 -1.49
N GLY A 287 4.78 49.20 -0.30
CA GLY A 287 4.22 48.26 0.68
C GLY A 287 5.27 47.70 1.64
N LEU A 288 5.29 46.38 1.83
CA LEU A 288 6.14 45.72 2.83
C LEU A 288 7.64 45.98 2.61
N ALA A 289 8.37 46.25 3.70
CA ALA A 289 9.83 46.38 3.69
C ALA A 289 10.49 44.98 3.56
N GLY A 290 11.73 44.92 3.04
CA GLY A 290 12.39 43.66 2.65
C GLY A 290 12.36 42.55 3.72
N ASP A 291 12.70 42.87 4.98
CA ASP A 291 12.69 41.87 6.07
C ASP A 291 11.28 41.39 6.45
N GLU A 292 10.25 42.24 6.28
CA GLU A 292 8.86 41.89 6.55
C GLU A 292 8.24 41.12 5.38
N LEU A 293 8.62 41.46 4.15
CA LEU A 293 8.21 40.71 2.97
C LEU A 293 8.78 39.29 3.00
N ALA A 294 10.07 39.11 3.32
CA ALA A 294 10.68 37.79 3.49
C ALA A 294 9.98 36.95 4.58
N ARG A 295 9.54 37.58 5.68
CA ARG A 295 8.74 36.90 6.72
C ARG A 295 7.37 36.46 6.22
N GLN A 296 6.71 37.27 5.39
CA GLN A 296 5.41 36.93 4.81
C GLN A 296 5.53 35.86 3.72
N GLU A 297 6.57 35.90 2.89
CA GLU A 297 6.85 34.88 1.88
C GLU A 297 7.11 33.50 2.50
N ALA A 298 7.78 33.46 3.67
CA ALA A 298 8.00 32.22 4.42
C ALA A 298 6.72 31.58 4.99
N LEU A 299 5.61 32.30 5.02
CA LEU A 299 4.30 31.81 5.49
C LEU A 299 3.42 31.29 4.35
N LEU A 300 3.83 31.47 3.09
CA LEU A 300 3.12 30.97 1.92
C LEU A 300 3.48 29.50 1.63
N PRO A 301 2.52 28.68 1.17
CA PRO A 301 2.85 27.39 0.58
C PRO A 301 3.79 27.56 -0.64
N GLU A 302 4.73 26.64 -0.82
CA GLU A 302 5.76 26.69 -1.87
C GLU A 302 5.15 26.91 -3.28
N ALA A 303 4.13 26.13 -3.64
CA ALA A 303 3.43 26.27 -4.91
C ALA A 303 2.74 27.65 -5.10
N VAL A 304 2.31 28.30 -4.02
CA VAL A 304 1.71 29.64 -4.06
C VAL A 304 2.80 30.70 -4.23
N LEU A 305 3.93 30.56 -3.53
CA LEU A 305 5.07 31.46 -3.64
C LEU A 305 5.68 31.43 -5.04
N GLU A 306 5.82 30.25 -5.64
CA GLU A 306 6.29 30.08 -7.02
C GLU A 306 5.34 30.72 -8.03
N ALA A 307 4.04 30.44 -7.92
CA ALA A 307 3.03 30.98 -8.83
C ALA A 307 2.93 32.52 -8.72
N LEU A 308 2.99 33.06 -7.50
CA LEU A 308 2.98 34.50 -7.25
C LEU A 308 4.22 35.18 -7.84
N SER A 309 5.42 34.63 -7.56
CA SER A 309 6.68 35.17 -8.06
C SER A 309 6.73 35.15 -9.60
N GLY A 310 6.34 34.03 -10.20
CA GLY A 310 6.28 33.88 -11.67
C GLY A 310 5.26 34.84 -12.31
N ALA A 311 4.08 35.00 -11.71
CA ALA A 311 3.06 35.92 -12.21
C ALA A 311 3.53 37.39 -12.15
N VAL A 312 4.16 37.81 -11.05
CA VAL A 312 4.70 39.17 -10.90
C VAL A 312 5.79 39.46 -11.92
N THR A 313 6.74 38.54 -12.11
CA THR A 313 7.81 38.70 -13.11
C THR A 313 7.26 38.86 -14.52
N GLU A 314 6.27 38.05 -14.90
CA GLU A 314 5.66 38.14 -16.22
C GLU A 314 4.86 39.44 -16.41
N LEU A 315 4.17 39.90 -15.37
CA LEU A 315 3.46 41.20 -15.38
C LEU A 315 4.42 42.38 -15.57
N VAL A 316 5.54 42.40 -14.83
CA VAL A 316 6.59 43.42 -14.99
C VAL A 316 7.22 43.36 -16.37
N ARG A 317 7.43 42.15 -16.92
CA ARG A 317 7.95 41.96 -18.28
C ARG A 317 6.98 42.46 -19.35
N ASN A 318 5.68 42.27 -19.15
CA ASN A 318 4.65 42.79 -20.04
C ASN A 318 4.61 44.32 -20.01
N ALA A 319 4.74 44.93 -18.83
CA ALA A 319 4.89 46.37 -18.73
C ALA A 319 6.13 46.85 -19.51
N ALA A 320 7.31 46.26 -19.29
CA ALA A 320 8.55 46.62 -19.98
C ALA A 320 8.44 46.57 -21.52
N LYS A 321 7.73 45.57 -22.06
CA LYS A 321 7.59 45.37 -23.51
C LYS A 321 6.50 46.23 -24.15
N HIS A 322 5.42 46.52 -23.43
CA HIS A 322 4.18 46.98 -24.04
C HIS A 322 3.64 48.30 -23.48
N SER A 323 4.01 48.72 -22.27
CA SER A 323 3.42 49.90 -21.65
C SER A 323 3.98 51.20 -22.21
N GLY A 324 5.27 51.24 -22.56
CA GLY A 324 5.97 52.50 -22.86
C GLY A 324 6.14 53.42 -21.64
N ALA A 325 5.80 52.93 -20.44
CA ALA A 325 5.95 53.64 -19.18
C ALA A 325 7.42 53.78 -18.77
N ALA A 326 7.76 54.86 -18.07
CA ALA A 326 9.11 55.05 -17.53
C ALA A 326 9.37 54.16 -16.29
N ALA A 327 8.31 53.78 -15.58
CA ALA A 327 8.38 52.96 -14.39
C ALA A 327 7.14 52.06 -14.23
N VAL A 328 7.30 50.98 -13.46
CA VAL A 328 6.23 50.10 -13.01
C VAL A 328 6.29 49.99 -11.49
N VAL A 329 5.14 50.12 -10.83
CA VAL A 329 5.01 50.03 -9.38
C VAL A 329 4.60 48.61 -9.00
N VAL A 330 5.36 47.97 -8.11
CA VAL A 330 5.01 46.69 -7.48
C VAL A 330 4.74 46.94 -6.01
N ASP A 331 3.48 46.80 -5.61
CA ASP A 331 2.99 47.09 -4.28
C ASP A 331 2.54 45.79 -3.58
N VAL A 332 3.23 45.42 -2.50
CA VAL A 332 2.97 44.17 -1.77
C VAL A 332 2.39 44.48 -0.38
N ARG A 333 1.23 43.91 -0.05
CA ARG A 333 0.53 44.13 1.21
C ARG A 333 0.02 42.82 1.81
N PRO A 334 -0.07 42.71 3.15
CA PRO A 334 -0.75 41.58 3.78
C PRO A 334 -2.25 41.62 3.48
N HIS A 335 -2.88 40.45 3.39
CA HIS A 335 -4.31 40.27 3.18
C HIS A 335 -4.97 39.63 4.42
N GLY A 336 -5.79 40.41 5.14
CA GLY A 336 -6.52 39.97 6.33
C GLY A 336 -5.70 39.99 7.64
N ASP A 337 -6.41 39.90 8.77
CA ASP A 337 -5.82 40.05 10.12
C ASP A 337 -5.09 38.79 10.65
N GLY A 338 -5.15 37.68 9.90
CA GLY A 338 -4.73 36.33 10.33
C GLY A 338 -3.31 35.91 9.96
N GLY A 339 -2.47 36.80 9.42
CA GLY A 339 -1.03 36.58 9.28
C GLY A 339 -0.58 35.58 8.20
N GLY A 340 -1.40 35.31 7.17
CA GLY A 340 -0.98 34.44 6.05
C GLY A 340 -1.35 34.93 4.64
N GLY A 341 -2.39 35.74 4.48
CA GLY A 341 -2.82 36.20 3.16
C GLY A 341 -1.91 37.29 2.58
N MET A 342 -1.85 37.39 1.25
CA MET A 342 -1.02 38.37 0.54
C MET A 342 -1.75 38.98 -0.67
N VAL A 343 -1.58 40.29 -0.88
CA VAL A 343 -1.99 41.02 -2.08
C VAL A 343 -0.76 41.61 -2.75
N VAL A 344 -0.62 41.38 -4.06
CA VAL A 344 0.43 41.99 -4.88
C VAL A 344 -0.21 42.73 -6.05
N ALA A 345 0.03 44.04 -6.14
CA ALA A 345 -0.42 44.87 -7.26
C ALA A 345 0.76 45.29 -8.13
N VAL A 346 0.66 45.07 -9.44
CA VAL A 346 1.62 45.54 -10.45
C VAL A 346 0.93 46.58 -11.32
N ALA A 347 1.44 47.81 -11.33
CA ALA A 347 0.82 48.94 -11.99
C ALA A 347 1.79 49.77 -12.84
N ASP A 348 1.44 50.07 -14.09
CA ASP A 348 2.15 51.00 -14.97
C ASP A 348 1.23 52.13 -15.44
N ASP A 349 1.82 53.28 -15.78
CA ASP A 349 1.14 54.47 -16.32
C ASP A 349 1.23 54.56 -17.85
N GLY A 350 1.40 53.41 -18.53
CA GLY A 350 1.64 53.34 -19.96
C GLY A 350 0.40 53.48 -20.83
N VAL A 351 0.53 53.04 -22.08
CA VAL A 351 -0.49 53.20 -23.13
C VAL A 351 -1.80 52.44 -22.85
N GLY A 352 -1.79 51.45 -21.95
CA GLY A 352 -2.96 50.61 -21.63
C GLY A 352 -3.57 49.90 -22.86
N PHE A 353 -4.63 49.12 -22.65
CA PHE A 353 -5.36 48.47 -23.75
C PHE A 353 -6.85 48.33 -23.43
N ASP A 354 -7.67 47.98 -24.43
CA ASP A 354 -9.14 47.95 -24.33
C ASP A 354 -9.71 46.70 -23.62
N GLY A 355 -8.85 45.93 -22.95
CA GLY A 355 -9.22 44.69 -22.27
C GLY A 355 -9.51 43.51 -23.19
N THR A 356 -9.49 43.69 -24.52
CA THR A 356 -9.69 42.59 -25.47
C THR A 356 -8.37 41.86 -25.75
N MET A 357 -8.29 40.59 -25.34
CA MET A 357 -7.09 39.78 -25.47
C MET A 357 -7.16 38.91 -26.73
N PRO A 358 -6.16 38.95 -27.63
CA PRO A 358 -6.06 37.99 -28.73
C PRO A 358 -5.93 36.56 -28.18
N ARG A 359 -6.75 35.62 -28.67
CA ARG A 359 -6.63 34.20 -28.29
C ARG A 359 -5.29 33.64 -28.79
N GLY A 360 -4.49 33.10 -27.87
CA GLY A 360 -3.37 32.21 -28.15
C GLY A 360 -1.95 32.78 -28.08
N ARG A 361 -1.71 34.01 -27.58
CA ARG A 361 -0.34 34.57 -27.36
C ARG A 361 -0.25 35.69 -26.30
N GLY A 362 -1.04 35.64 -25.22
CA GLY A 362 -1.01 36.69 -24.18
C GLY A 362 -1.37 36.17 -22.78
N LEU A 363 -1.31 37.07 -21.78
CA LEU A 363 -1.52 36.95 -20.30
C LEU A 363 -2.41 35.78 -19.79
N ALA A 364 -3.38 35.35 -20.60
CA ALA A 364 -4.27 34.23 -20.33
C ALA A 364 -3.55 32.86 -20.26
N GLU A 365 -2.49 32.62 -21.03
CA GLU A 365 -1.71 31.37 -20.93
C GLU A 365 -0.49 31.52 -20.02
N SER A 366 0.16 32.70 -20.00
CA SER A 366 1.40 32.90 -19.23
C SER A 366 1.20 33.21 -17.75
N VAL A 367 0.05 33.79 -17.37
CA VAL A 367 -0.27 34.14 -15.98
C VAL A 367 -1.44 33.30 -15.46
N LEU A 368 -2.63 33.31 -16.10
CA LEU A 368 -3.81 32.61 -15.56
C LEU A 368 -3.61 31.09 -15.45
N GLY A 369 -2.95 30.45 -16.43
CA GLY A 369 -2.62 29.02 -16.37
C GLY A 369 -1.66 28.64 -15.23
N ARG A 370 -0.85 29.57 -14.73
CA ARG A 370 0.04 29.37 -13.55
C ARG A 370 -0.71 29.56 -12.23
N LEU A 371 -1.85 30.24 -12.25
CA LEU A 371 -2.68 30.49 -11.07
C LEU A 371 -3.70 29.36 -10.84
N GLU A 372 -3.98 28.53 -11.84
CA GLU A 372 -4.87 27.37 -11.72
C GLU A 372 -4.41 26.42 -10.60
N GLY A 373 -5.33 26.04 -9.70
CA GLY A 373 -5.05 25.11 -8.60
C GLY A 373 -4.33 25.70 -7.38
N THR A 374 -3.87 26.97 -7.42
CA THR A 374 -3.09 27.59 -6.33
C THR A 374 -3.92 28.40 -5.31
N GLY A 375 -5.20 28.65 -5.62
CA GLY A 375 -6.08 29.50 -4.81
C GLY A 375 -5.80 31.00 -4.92
N LEU A 376 -4.88 31.41 -5.81
CA LEU A 376 -4.65 32.80 -6.19
C LEU A 376 -5.78 33.32 -7.09
N THR A 377 -6.20 34.55 -6.84
CA THR A 377 -7.14 35.27 -7.71
C THR A 377 -6.45 36.47 -8.34
N MET A 378 -6.78 36.76 -9.60
CA MET A 378 -6.22 37.90 -10.33
C MET A 378 -7.34 38.81 -10.82
N SER A 379 -7.20 40.11 -10.63
CA SER A 379 -8.00 41.13 -11.29
C SER A 379 -7.12 42.04 -12.13
N LEU A 380 -7.63 42.48 -13.29
CA LEU A 380 -6.93 43.35 -14.22
C LEU A 380 -7.80 44.56 -14.55
N VAL A 381 -7.23 45.76 -14.40
CA VAL A 381 -7.84 47.03 -14.76
C VAL A 381 -6.93 47.71 -15.78
N THR A 382 -7.46 48.00 -16.96
CA THR A 382 -6.72 48.67 -18.04
C THR A 382 -7.70 49.40 -18.96
N ALA A 383 -7.26 50.51 -19.54
CA ALA A 383 -7.96 51.20 -20.61
C ALA A 383 -6.93 51.95 -21.50
N PRO A 384 -7.20 52.16 -22.80
CA PRO A 384 -6.31 52.92 -23.67
C PRO A 384 -6.02 54.31 -23.10
N GLY A 385 -4.75 54.65 -22.93
CA GLY A 385 -4.24 55.90 -22.37
C GLY A 385 -4.34 56.03 -20.84
N GLN A 386 -4.69 54.95 -20.11
CA GLN A 386 -4.88 54.98 -18.65
C GLN A 386 -3.98 53.98 -17.91
N GLY A 387 -2.97 53.39 -18.57
CA GLY A 387 -2.09 52.39 -17.97
C GLY A 387 -2.75 51.03 -17.73
N THR A 388 -2.05 50.17 -17.00
CA THR A 388 -2.50 48.82 -16.64
C THR A 388 -2.21 48.52 -15.17
N THR A 389 -3.17 47.96 -14.45
CA THR A 389 -3.00 47.49 -13.06
C THR A 389 -3.52 46.07 -12.92
N ALA A 390 -2.63 45.16 -12.51
CA ALA A 390 -2.96 43.76 -12.20
C ALA A 390 -2.82 43.52 -10.70
N THR A 391 -3.86 42.97 -10.06
CA THR A 391 -3.86 42.64 -8.62
C THR A 391 -4.00 41.14 -8.42
N LEU A 392 -3.00 40.53 -7.78
CA LEU A 392 -2.98 39.13 -7.36
C LEU A 392 -3.34 39.07 -5.87
N THR A 393 -4.29 38.22 -5.49
CA THR A 393 -4.74 38.06 -4.11
C THR A 393 -4.76 36.60 -3.69
N TRP A 394 -4.11 36.30 -2.58
CA TRP A 394 -4.18 35.02 -1.87
C TRP A 394 -4.80 35.21 -0.49
N GLY A 395 -5.91 34.51 -0.22
CA GLY A 395 -6.70 34.66 1.01
C GLY A 395 -6.36 33.70 2.15
N GLY A 396 -5.33 32.87 2.01
CA GLY A 396 -5.06 31.76 2.94
C GLY A 396 -5.91 30.51 2.68
N PRO A 397 -5.66 29.40 3.40
CA PRO A 397 -6.43 28.18 3.25
C PRO A 397 -7.89 28.43 3.65
N SER A 398 -8.76 28.52 2.65
CA SER A 398 -10.21 28.55 2.86
C SER A 398 -10.65 27.17 3.35
N VAL A 399 -11.02 27.08 4.63
CA VAL A 399 -11.74 25.92 5.16
C VAL A 399 -13.20 26.01 4.70
N GLY A 400 -13.42 25.69 3.42
CA GLY A 400 -14.72 25.32 2.85
C GLY A 400 -14.63 23.86 2.40
N PRO A 401 -15.72 23.08 2.45
CA PRO A 401 -15.68 21.64 2.22
C PRO A 401 -15.14 21.37 0.81
N ALA A 402 -13.95 20.78 0.76
CA ALA A 402 -13.24 20.46 -0.46
C ALA A 402 -14.16 19.71 -1.42
N ALA A 403 -14.46 20.34 -2.55
CA ALA A 403 -14.83 19.62 -3.74
C ALA A 403 -13.61 18.80 -4.14
N GLU A 404 -13.70 17.49 -3.89
CA GLU A 404 -12.79 16.47 -4.39
C GLU A 404 -12.63 16.67 -5.90
N THR A 405 -11.57 17.37 -6.30
CA THR A 405 -10.98 17.19 -7.61
C THR A 405 -10.18 15.91 -7.50
N THR A 406 -10.89 14.81 -7.77
CA THR A 406 -10.34 13.47 -7.93
C THR A 406 -9.40 13.48 -9.13
N GLU A 407 -8.17 13.93 -8.92
CA GLU A 407 -7.06 13.40 -9.70
C GLU A 407 -6.93 11.93 -9.30
N LEU A 408 -7.26 11.06 -10.25
CA LEU A 408 -7.11 9.62 -10.20
C LEU A 408 -5.62 9.24 -10.08
N SER A 409 -5.01 9.55 -8.94
CA SER A 409 -4.00 8.67 -8.38
C SER A 409 -4.79 7.54 -7.74
N GLU A 410 -4.95 6.44 -8.46
CA GLU A 410 -5.35 5.20 -7.81
C GLU A 410 -4.38 4.99 -6.65
N PRO A 411 -4.87 4.93 -5.39
CA PRO A 411 -3.98 4.74 -4.27
C PRO A 411 -3.25 3.42 -4.50
N PRO A 412 -1.93 3.34 -4.22
CA PRO A 412 -1.24 2.05 -4.21
C PRO A 412 -2.08 1.12 -3.36
N VAL A 413 -2.33 -0.14 -3.78
CA VAL A 413 -3.18 -1.13 -3.07
C VAL A 413 -3.00 -0.95 -1.56
N SER A 414 -3.88 -0.16 -0.95
CA SER A 414 -3.44 0.63 0.19
C SER A 414 -3.43 -0.24 1.42
N ALA A 415 -2.67 0.13 2.46
CA ALA A 415 -2.81 -0.49 3.77
C ALA A 415 -4.30 -0.59 4.20
N ALA A 416 -5.16 0.33 3.71
CA ALA A 416 -6.60 0.27 3.90
C ALA A 416 -7.29 -0.90 3.17
N SER A 417 -6.83 -1.31 1.98
CA SER A 417 -7.32 -2.50 1.26
C SER A 417 -6.93 -3.81 1.96
N LEU A 418 -5.70 -3.91 2.47
CA LEU A 418 -5.26 -5.06 3.28
C LEU A 418 -6.00 -5.09 4.61
N MET A 419 -6.20 -3.94 5.27
CA MET A 419 -7.05 -3.85 6.46
C MET A 419 -8.49 -4.26 6.15
N ALA A 420 -9.09 -3.80 5.05
CA ALA A 420 -10.43 -4.22 4.65
C ALA A 420 -10.52 -5.73 4.35
N ALA A 421 -9.48 -6.32 3.74
CA ALA A 421 -9.38 -7.76 3.51
C ALA A 421 -9.28 -8.53 4.84
N THR A 422 -8.47 -8.04 5.79
CA THR A 422 -8.37 -8.62 7.12
C THR A 422 -9.71 -8.54 7.85
N GLU A 423 -10.39 -7.39 7.84
CA GLU A 423 -11.70 -7.21 8.46
C GLU A 423 -12.77 -8.12 7.82
N GLY A 424 -12.75 -8.26 6.49
CA GLY A 424 -13.61 -9.19 5.76
C GLY A 424 -13.38 -10.65 6.17
N LEU A 425 -12.12 -11.06 6.34
CA LEU A 425 -11.77 -12.39 6.83
C LEU A 425 -12.23 -12.60 8.28
N GLN A 426 -12.00 -11.62 9.16
CA GLN A 426 -12.40 -11.68 10.57
C GLN A 426 -13.90 -11.88 10.73
N ARG A 427 -14.69 -11.10 9.97
CA ARG A 427 -16.15 -11.22 9.95
C ARG A 427 -16.60 -12.59 9.47
N ARG A 428 -16.01 -13.11 8.38
CA ARG A 428 -16.30 -14.45 7.85
C ARG A 428 -15.93 -15.55 8.84
N ALA A 429 -14.76 -15.47 9.46
CA ALA A 429 -14.30 -16.43 10.46
C ALA A 429 -15.23 -16.47 11.68
N SER A 430 -15.63 -15.30 12.21
CA SER A 430 -16.60 -15.22 13.30
C SER A 430 -17.97 -15.77 12.92
N GLY A 431 -18.44 -15.51 11.70
CA GLY A 431 -19.70 -16.07 11.20
C GLY A 431 -19.67 -17.59 11.09
N LEU A 432 -18.61 -18.15 10.51
CA LEU A 432 -18.42 -19.60 10.41
C LEU A 432 -18.32 -20.25 11.79
N PHE A 433 -17.63 -19.62 12.74
CA PHE A 433 -17.50 -20.15 14.09
C PHE A 433 -18.83 -20.11 14.85
N ALA A 434 -19.58 -19.01 14.75
CA ALA A 434 -20.91 -18.92 15.34
C ALA A 434 -21.86 -19.97 14.74
N LEU A 435 -21.81 -20.19 13.42
CA LEU A 435 -22.57 -21.25 12.76
C LEU A 435 -22.15 -22.65 13.25
N ALA A 436 -20.85 -22.88 13.44
CA ALA A 436 -20.35 -24.14 14.00
C ALA A 436 -20.87 -24.37 15.43
N LEU A 437 -20.92 -23.34 16.28
CA LEU A 437 -21.50 -23.43 17.62
C LEU A 437 -23.00 -23.72 17.60
N VAL A 438 -23.74 -23.20 16.63
CA VAL A 438 -25.16 -23.55 16.43
C VAL A 438 -25.29 -25.02 16.04
N PHE A 439 -24.51 -25.50 15.07
CA PHE A 439 -24.56 -26.90 14.63
C PHE A 439 -24.18 -27.88 15.75
N VAL A 440 -23.08 -27.61 16.46
CA VAL A 440 -22.68 -28.37 17.64
C VAL A 440 -23.77 -28.31 18.72
N GLY A 441 -24.43 -27.17 18.86
CA GLY A 441 -25.53 -27.04 19.81
C GLY A 441 -26.77 -27.83 19.45
N ILE A 442 -27.16 -27.88 18.18
CA ILE A 442 -28.24 -28.76 17.71
C ILE A 442 -27.88 -30.21 18.01
N TRP A 443 -26.64 -30.61 17.71
CA TRP A 443 -26.17 -31.97 17.98
C TRP A 443 -26.25 -32.31 19.47
N LEU A 444 -25.72 -31.44 20.34
CA LEU A 444 -25.75 -31.67 21.79
C LEU A 444 -27.17 -31.68 22.35
N ALA A 445 -28.06 -30.79 21.91
CA ALA A 445 -29.46 -30.80 22.30
C ALA A 445 -30.17 -32.13 21.95
N VAL A 446 -29.79 -32.76 20.85
CA VAL A 446 -30.31 -34.07 20.43
C VAL A 446 -29.66 -35.22 21.21
N THR A 447 -28.38 -35.12 21.53
CA THR A 447 -27.62 -36.25 22.10
C THR A 447 -27.54 -36.29 23.62
N ASN A 448 -27.55 -35.14 24.29
CA ASN A 448 -27.44 -35.02 25.75
C ASN A 448 -28.68 -35.61 26.42
N HIS A 449 -29.86 -35.09 26.07
CA HIS A 449 -31.13 -35.49 26.68
C HIS A 449 -32.04 -36.16 25.64
N ARG A 450 -31.63 -37.33 25.14
CA ARG A 450 -32.30 -38.02 24.01
C ARG A 450 -33.80 -38.23 24.28
N GLY A 451 -34.63 -37.63 23.43
CA GLY A 451 -36.09 -37.79 23.49
C GLY A 451 -36.80 -36.93 24.54
N ALA A 452 -36.08 -36.07 25.25
CA ALA A 452 -36.65 -35.10 26.18
C ALA A 452 -36.64 -33.68 25.56
N PRO A 453 -37.75 -32.92 25.63
CA PRO A 453 -37.74 -31.51 25.27
C PRO A 453 -37.06 -30.71 26.40
N THR A 454 -35.82 -30.28 26.17
CA THR A 454 -35.04 -29.43 27.09
C THR A 454 -34.93 -27.99 26.59
N GLU A 455 -34.49 -27.10 27.47
CA GLU A 455 -34.23 -25.70 27.19
C GLU A 455 -33.02 -25.49 26.26
N GLU A 456 -32.27 -26.55 25.92
CA GLU A 456 -31.21 -26.53 24.91
C GLU A 456 -31.77 -26.17 23.52
N TYR A 457 -32.95 -26.69 23.15
CA TYR A 457 -33.57 -26.38 21.85
C TYR A 457 -33.89 -24.88 21.69
N PRO A 458 -34.65 -24.23 22.59
CA PRO A 458 -34.89 -22.79 22.48
C PRO A 458 -33.61 -21.96 22.62
N MET A 459 -32.63 -22.40 23.41
CA MET A 459 -31.32 -21.74 23.51
C MET A 459 -30.60 -21.69 22.16
N VAL A 460 -30.51 -22.81 21.44
CA VAL A 460 -29.92 -22.87 20.10
C VAL A 460 -30.68 -22.00 19.11
N VAL A 461 -32.02 -22.01 19.17
CA VAL A 461 -32.87 -21.16 18.30
C VAL A 461 -32.60 -19.68 18.56
N VAL A 462 -32.52 -19.25 19.82
CA VAL A 462 -32.17 -17.86 20.18
C VAL A 462 -30.83 -17.48 19.58
N VAL A 463 -29.78 -18.29 19.81
CA VAL A 463 -28.43 -18.03 19.27
C VAL A 463 -28.45 -17.95 17.75
N ALA A 464 -29.08 -18.91 17.07
CA ALA A 464 -29.17 -18.96 15.61
C ALA A 464 -29.88 -17.73 15.04
N VAL A 465 -31.02 -17.34 15.62
CA VAL A 465 -31.83 -16.21 15.16
C VAL A 465 -31.11 -14.88 15.35
N VAL A 466 -30.54 -14.61 16.54
CA VAL A 466 -29.83 -13.33 16.76
C VAL A 466 -28.57 -13.23 15.92
N CYS A 467 -27.86 -14.35 15.72
CA CYS A 467 -26.70 -14.41 14.83
C CYS A 467 -27.11 -14.16 13.36
N ALA A 468 -28.19 -14.77 12.89
CA ALA A 468 -28.71 -14.58 11.54
C ALA A 468 -29.18 -13.14 11.28
N ILE A 469 -29.90 -12.54 12.24
CA ILE A 469 -30.33 -11.13 12.18
C ILE A 469 -29.11 -10.22 12.06
N ALA A 470 -28.08 -10.44 12.87
CA ALA A 470 -26.85 -9.65 12.80
C ALA A 470 -26.11 -9.86 11.48
N TRP A 471 -26.03 -11.09 10.98
CA TRP A 471 -25.37 -11.42 9.71
C TRP A 471 -26.02 -10.73 8.51
N TRP A 472 -27.35 -10.73 8.44
CA TRP A 472 -28.12 -10.07 7.38
C TRP A 472 -28.38 -8.58 7.63
N SER A 473 -27.96 -8.06 8.79
CA SER A 473 -28.01 -6.62 9.02
C SER A 473 -26.98 -5.91 8.13
N GLY A 474 -27.48 -5.17 7.13
CA GLY A 474 -26.67 -4.28 6.30
C GLY A 474 -26.15 -3.07 7.08
N ASP A 475 -25.40 -2.20 6.41
CA ASP A 475 -24.97 -0.92 7.00
C ASP A 475 -26.19 -0.04 7.26
N GLY A 476 -26.61 0.02 8.52
CA GLY A 476 -27.72 0.85 8.99
C GLY A 476 -27.26 2.06 9.77
N GLY A 477 -28.18 3.02 9.95
CA GLY A 477 -27.97 4.15 10.85
C GLY A 477 -27.66 3.73 12.29
N ARG A 478 -27.12 4.66 13.09
CA ARG A 478 -26.64 4.42 14.47
C ARG A 478 -27.68 3.71 15.37
N LEU A 479 -28.98 3.95 15.17
CA LEU A 479 -30.04 3.32 15.94
C LEU A 479 -30.12 1.80 15.69
N ARG A 480 -30.08 1.37 14.42
CA ARG A 480 -30.09 -0.05 14.03
C ARG A 480 -28.84 -0.77 14.55
N ARG A 481 -27.70 -0.07 14.51
CA ARG A 481 -26.42 -0.54 15.04
C ARG A 481 -26.50 -0.87 16.53
N LEU A 482 -27.05 0.06 17.32
CA LEU A 482 -27.29 -0.14 18.74
C LEU A 482 -28.30 -1.25 18.99
N ALA A 483 -29.41 -1.29 18.25
CA ALA A 483 -30.44 -2.32 18.40
C ALA A 483 -29.91 -3.74 18.17
N VAL A 484 -29.11 -3.96 17.12
CA VAL A 484 -28.49 -5.26 16.83
C VAL A 484 -27.46 -5.63 17.89
N ALA A 485 -26.63 -4.68 18.34
CA ALA A 485 -25.67 -4.93 19.42
C ALA A 485 -26.37 -5.31 20.73
N THR A 486 -27.46 -4.63 21.09
CA THR A 486 -28.30 -4.97 22.24
C THR A 486 -28.95 -6.35 22.08
N LEU A 487 -29.46 -6.67 20.88
CA LEU A 487 -30.06 -7.97 20.59
C LEU A 487 -29.04 -9.11 20.75
N LEU A 488 -27.82 -8.95 20.23
CA LEU A 488 -26.74 -9.93 20.38
C LEU A 488 -26.34 -10.10 21.85
N THR A 489 -26.27 -9.00 22.59
CA THR A 489 -25.90 -9.00 24.02
C THR A 489 -26.95 -9.70 24.87
N LEU A 490 -28.22 -9.32 24.72
CA LEU A 490 -29.34 -9.95 25.43
C LEU A 490 -29.51 -11.41 24.99
N GLY A 491 -29.34 -11.69 23.69
CA GLY A 491 -29.38 -13.05 23.15
C GLY A 491 -28.34 -13.97 23.79
N ALA A 492 -27.11 -13.51 24.00
CA ALA A 492 -26.08 -14.27 24.70
C ALA A 492 -26.46 -14.53 26.18
N CYS A 493 -26.98 -13.53 26.88
CA CYS A 493 -27.38 -13.67 28.29
C CYS A 493 -28.57 -14.63 28.44
N VAL A 494 -29.61 -14.46 27.61
CA VAL A 494 -30.79 -15.34 27.59
C VAL A 494 -30.40 -16.76 27.22
N ALA A 495 -29.55 -16.94 26.20
CA ALA A 495 -29.04 -18.25 25.82
C ALA A 495 -28.28 -18.93 26.98
N PHE A 496 -27.48 -18.17 27.74
CA PHE A 496 -26.79 -18.72 28.91
C PHE A 496 -27.76 -19.15 30.01
N VAL A 497 -28.81 -18.37 30.28
CA VAL A 497 -29.86 -18.74 31.25
C VAL A 497 -30.62 -19.99 30.79
N LEU A 498 -30.98 -20.10 29.51
CA LEU A 498 -31.65 -21.29 28.96
C LEU A 498 -30.74 -22.53 29.00
N SER A 499 -29.45 -22.34 28.69
CA SER A 499 -28.43 -23.40 28.84
C SER A 499 -28.34 -23.86 30.31
N ALA A 500 -28.34 -22.93 31.27
CA ALA A 500 -28.37 -23.28 32.69
C ALA A 500 -29.65 -24.02 33.09
N ALA A 501 -30.81 -23.57 32.61
CA ALA A 501 -32.10 -24.19 32.92
C ALA A 501 -32.17 -25.65 32.44
N SER A 502 -31.51 -26.00 31.33
CA SER A 502 -31.52 -27.37 30.79
C SER A 502 -30.87 -28.43 31.68
N VAL A 503 -30.09 -28.01 32.67
CA VAL A 503 -29.38 -28.87 33.65
C VAL A 503 -29.77 -28.48 35.08
N ASP A 504 -31.00 -28.03 35.27
CA ASP A 504 -31.57 -27.50 36.52
C ASP A 504 -30.63 -26.52 37.26
N PHE A 505 -30.00 -25.63 36.49
CA PHE A 505 -29.03 -24.65 36.95
C PHE A 505 -27.80 -25.26 37.66
N GLY A 506 -27.37 -26.44 37.21
CA GLY A 506 -26.21 -27.15 37.75
C GLY A 506 -26.53 -28.05 38.93
N ARG A 507 -27.78 -28.48 39.08
CA ARG A 507 -28.20 -29.46 40.10
C ARG A 507 -28.31 -30.88 39.57
N ASP A 508 -28.55 -31.03 38.27
CA ASP A 508 -28.79 -32.31 37.61
C ASP A 508 -28.14 -32.30 36.23
N ASP A 509 -27.70 -33.46 35.74
CA ASP A 509 -27.04 -33.66 34.45
C ASP A 509 -25.89 -32.66 34.16
N VAL A 510 -25.12 -32.28 35.19
CA VAL A 510 -24.19 -31.13 35.13
C VAL A 510 -23.09 -31.30 34.08
N VAL A 511 -22.58 -32.52 33.89
CA VAL A 511 -21.58 -32.84 32.85
C VAL A 511 -22.09 -32.66 31.42
N PHE A 512 -23.41 -32.66 31.20
CA PHE A 512 -24.01 -32.39 29.89
C PHE A 512 -24.21 -30.90 29.62
N TRP A 513 -23.85 -30.01 30.55
CA TRP A 513 -24.07 -28.57 30.43
C TRP A 513 -23.41 -27.96 29.18
N GLN A 514 -24.24 -27.56 28.24
CA GLN A 514 -23.84 -26.90 27.00
C GLN A 514 -23.45 -25.41 27.21
N ALA A 515 -22.28 -25.16 27.80
CA ALA A 515 -21.89 -23.81 28.25
C ALA A 515 -21.40 -22.84 27.15
N ILE A 516 -20.99 -23.31 25.97
CA ILE A 516 -20.30 -22.47 24.96
C ILE A 516 -21.15 -21.95 23.81
N CYS A 517 -22.30 -22.55 23.51
CA CYS A 517 -23.19 -22.04 22.45
C CYS A 517 -23.66 -20.59 22.72
N PRO A 518 -23.93 -20.18 23.98
CA PRO A 518 -24.22 -18.79 24.32
C PRO A 518 -23.12 -17.78 23.93
N ALA A 519 -21.89 -18.21 23.66
CA ALA A 519 -20.81 -17.33 23.21
C ALA A 519 -20.98 -16.84 21.76
N GLY A 520 -21.74 -17.56 20.91
CA GLY A 520 -21.89 -17.28 19.47
C GLY A 520 -22.16 -15.81 19.11
N PRO A 521 -23.15 -15.14 19.75
CA PRO A 521 -23.44 -13.74 19.49
C PRO A 521 -22.25 -12.81 19.79
N LEU A 522 -21.49 -13.08 20.86
CA LEU A 522 -20.31 -12.29 21.24
C LEU A 522 -19.13 -12.50 20.27
N LEU A 523 -18.95 -13.72 19.74
CA LEU A 523 -17.93 -14.00 18.72
C LEU A 523 -18.19 -13.23 17.43
N LEU A 524 -19.46 -13.09 17.03
CA LEU A 524 -19.88 -12.23 15.91
C LEU A 524 -19.56 -10.75 16.19
N MET A 525 -19.88 -10.25 17.39
CA MET A 525 -19.57 -8.86 17.77
C MET A 525 -18.07 -8.57 17.70
N LEU A 526 -17.22 -9.50 18.12
CA LEU A 526 -15.75 -9.34 18.08
C LEU A 526 -15.20 -9.34 16.64
N GLY A 527 -15.81 -10.12 15.74
CA GLY A 527 -15.37 -10.22 14.35
C GLY A 527 -15.78 -9.04 13.47
N ASP A 528 -16.88 -8.37 13.79
CA ASP A 528 -17.44 -7.29 12.96
C ASP A 528 -17.10 -5.90 13.51
N PRO A 529 -16.41 -5.03 12.75
CA PRO A 529 -16.02 -3.69 13.21
C PRO A 529 -17.20 -2.82 13.64
N ARG A 530 -18.40 -3.08 13.11
CA ARG A 530 -19.60 -2.30 13.43
C ARG A 530 -19.98 -2.40 14.91
N TRP A 531 -19.82 -3.58 15.52
CA TRP A 531 -20.28 -3.88 16.89
C TRP A 531 -19.13 -4.11 17.88
N ARG A 532 -17.88 -4.19 17.40
CA ARG A 532 -16.71 -4.56 18.21
C ARG A 532 -16.53 -3.71 19.47
N ALA A 533 -16.82 -2.42 19.41
CA ALA A 533 -16.74 -1.53 20.56
C ALA A 533 -17.76 -1.88 21.67
N ALA A 534 -18.91 -2.47 21.31
CA ALA A 534 -19.93 -2.90 22.25
C ALA A 534 -19.64 -4.29 22.86
N ALA A 535 -18.66 -5.04 22.34
CA ALA A 535 -18.35 -6.39 22.82
C ALA A 535 -17.87 -6.40 24.28
N GLY A 536 -17.08 -5.41 24.71
CA GLY A 536 -16.61 -5.30 26.10
C GLY A 536 -17.75 -5.20 27.12
N PRO A 537 -18.64 -4.20 27.00
CA PRO A 537 -19.85 -4.11 27.82
C PRO A 537 -20.74 -5.37 27.75
N ALA A 538 -20.85 -5.99 26.58
CA ALA A 538 -21.65 -7.21 26.41
C ALA A 538 -21.05 -8.42 27.17
N ILE A 539 -19.73 -8.59 27.14
CA ILE A 539 -19.01 -9.61 27.92
C ILE A 539 -19.17 -9.35 29.42
N ALA A 540 -19.10 -8.08 29.84
CA ALA A 540 -19.32 -7.71 31.23
C ALA A 540 -20.76 -8.04 31.69
N LEU A 541 -21.78 -7.78 30.86
CA LEU A 541 -23.17 -8.13 31.18
C LEU A 541 -23.38 -9.65 31.26
N LEU A 542 -22.76 -10.42 30.37
CA LEU A 542 -22.78 -11.88 30.45
C LEU A 542 -22.12 -12.35 31.77
N GLY A 543 -20.97 -11.77 32.15
CA GLY A 543 -20.32 -12.04 33.43
C GLY A 543 -21.20 -11.71 34.63
N LEU A 544 -21.90 -10.58 34.61
CA LEU A 544 -22.88 -10.22 35.65
C LEU A 544 -24.06 -11.19 35.69
N THR A 545 -24.50 -11.71 34.55
CA THR A 545 -25.56 -12.73 34.48
C THR A 545 -25.10 -14.04 35.11
N VAL A 546 -23.88 -14.51 34.78
CA VAL A 546 -23.25 -15.69 35.39
C VAL A 546 -23.16 -15.55 36.90
N VAL A 547 -22.59 -14.43 37.39
CA VAL A 547 -22.41 -14.19 38.82
C VAL A 547 -23.77 -14.02 39.51
N GLY A 548 -24.72 -13.33 38.88
CA GLY A 548 -26.08 -13.17 39.40
C GLY A 548 -26.80 -14.50 39.58
N LEU A 549 -26.70 -15.40 38.60
CA LEU A 549 -27.23 -16.76 38.72
C LEU A 549 -26.55 -17.53 39.86
N ALA A 550 -25.21 -17.53 39.92
CA ALA A 550 -24.47 -18.24 40.97
C ALA A 550 -24.83 -17.73 42.38
N VAL A 551 -24.92 -16.41 42.57
CA VAL A 551 -25.33 -15.80 43.84
C VAL A 551 -26.77 -16.16 44.19
N GLY A 552 -27.68 -16.18 43.22
CA GLY A 552 -29.08 -16.60 43.44
C GLY A 552 -29.21 -18.07 43.82
N LEU A 553 -28.32 -18.94 43.33
CA LEU A 553 -28.32 -20.37 43.60
C LEU A 553 -27.63 -20.73 44.93
N ALA A 554 -26.63 -19.96 45.35
CA ALA A 554 -25.79 -20.24 46.52
C ALA A 554 -26.57 -20.57 47.83
N PRO A 555 -27.70 -19.90 48.16
CA PRO A 555 -28.48 -20.25 49.35
C PRO A 555 -29.14 -21.63 49.29
N SER A 556 -29.42 -22.13 48.08
CA SER A 556 -30.12 -23.40 47.85
C SER A 556 -29.18 -24.57 47.56
N SER A 557 -28.07 -24.31 46.86
CA SER A 557 -27.04 -25.30 46.55
C SER A 557 -25.72 -24.59 46.25
N GLY A 558 -24.72 -24.80 47.09
CA GLY A 558 -23.38 -24.29 46.86
C GLY A 558 -22.71 -24.94 45.65
N LEU A 559 -22.97 -26.23 45.40
CA LEU A 559 -22.44 -26.95 44.23
C LEU A 559 -23.00 -26.37 42.92
N ALA A 560 -24.31 -26.13 42.84
CA ALA A 560 -24.94 -25.53 41.66
C ALA A 560 -24.40 -24.12 41.35
N ALA A 561 -24.14 -23.32 42.40
CA ALA A 561 -23.50 -22.02 42.25
C ALA A 561 -22.08 -22.14 41.66
N VAL A 562 -21.29 -23.12 42.13
CA VAL A 562 -19.94 -23.38 41.59
C VAL A 562 -19.99 -23.91 40.15
N SER A 563 -20.88 -24.86 39.85
CA SER A 563 -21.09 -25.37 38.48
C SER A 563 -21.43 -24.24 37.51
N THR A 564 -22.28 -23.29 37.93
CA THR A 564 -22.62 -22.09 37.15
C THR A 564 -21.39 -21.22 36.86
N LEU A 565 -20.52 -21.02 37.86
CA LEU A 565 -19.27 -20.27 37.68
C LEU A 565 -18.29 -20.99 36.75
N VAL A 566 -18.18 -22.32 36.84
CA VAL A 566 -17.34 -23.15 35.95
C VAL A 566 -17.83 -23.05 34.51
N ALA A 567 -19.14 -23.24 34.27
CA ALA A 567 -19.76 -23.11 32.95
C ALA A 567 -19.57 -21.70 32.37
N GLY A 568 -19.79 -20.67 33.20
CA GLY A 568 -19.55 -19.27 32.82
C GLY A 568 -18.09 -18.99 32.47
N ALA A 569 -17.14 -19.54 33.22
CA ALA A 569 -15.71 -19.42 32.94
C ALA A 569 -15.32 -20.07 31.60
N ALA A 570 -15.91 -21.22 31.25
CA ALA A 570 -15.70 -21.85 29.94
C ALA A 570 -16.22 -20.95 28.79
N CYS A 571 -17.43 -20.41 28.95
CA CYS A 571 -18.05 -19.51 27.96
C CYS A 571 -17.23 -18.22 27.76
N ILE A 572 -16.93 -17.51 28.85
CA ILE A 572 -16.16 -16.26 28.82
C ILE A 572 -14.73 -16.51 28.34
N GLY A 573 -14.12 -17.63 28.76
CA GLY A 573 -12.78 -18.05 28.33
C GLY A 573 -12.70 -18.23 26.81
N LEU A 574 -13.71 -18.84 26.18
CA LEU A 574 -13.79 -18.97 24.72
C LEU A 574 -13.86 -17.59 24.04
N VAL A 575 -14.70 -16.68 24.55
CA VAL A 575 -14.82 -15.32 24.01
C VAL A 575 -13.51 -14.54 24.16
N GLY A 576 -12.83 -14.66 25.30
CA GLY A 576 -11.52 -14.04 25.54
C GLY A 576 -10.43 -14.59 24.63
N GLY A 577 -10.38 -15.92 24.46
CA GLY A 577 -9.46 -16.58 23.54
C GLY A 577 -9.66 -16.14 22.10
N TRP A 578 -10.93 -16.03 21.66
CA TRP A 578 -11.27 -15.50 20.34
C TRP A 578 -10.88 -14.03 20.18
N ALA A 579 -11.14 -13.18 21.17
CA ALA A 579 -10.74 -11.78 21.16
C ALA A 579 -9.21 -11.62 21.01
N GLY A 580 -8.43 -12.43 21.73
CA GLY A 580 -6.98 -12.47 21.60
C GLY A 580 -6.51 -12.91 20.22
N PHE A 581 -7.16 -13.93 19.64
CA PHE A 581 -6.90 -14.37 18.27
C PHE A 581 -7.20 -13.28 17.23
N GLN A 582 -8.34 -12.58 17.38
CA GLN A 582 -8.71 -11.46 16.51
C GLN A 582 -7.78 -10.25 16.66
N ALA A 583 -7.22 -10.02 17.85
CA ALA A 583 -6.20 -9.00 18.07
C ALA A 583 -4.88 -9.36 17.35
N LEU A 584 -4.43 -10.61 17.47
CA LEU A 584 -3.23 -11.11 16.79
C LEU A 584 -3.33 -10.93 15.26
N LEU A 585 -4.48 -11.29 14.67
CA LEU A 585 -4.67 -11.17 13.22
C LEU A 585 -4.64 -9.70 12.75
N ARG A 586 -5.16 -8.77 13.55
CA ARG A 586 -5.07 -7.32 13.27
C ARG A 586 -3.66 -6.80 13.39
N THR A 587 -2.91 -7.20 14.42
CA THR A 587 -1.52 -6.78 14.59
C THR A 587 -0.66 -7.26 13.42
N ILE A 588 -0.83 -8.52 12.98
CA ILE A 588 -0.14 -9.04 11.80
C ILE A 588 -0.53 -8.26 10.56
N GLY A 589 -1.82 -8.03 10.31
CA GLY A 589 -2.28 -7.27 9.15
C GLY A 589 -1.76 -5.83 9.11
N ALA A 590 -1.76 -5.14 10.26
CA ALA A 590 -1.26 -3.78 10.38
C ALA A 590 0.25 -3.69 10.19
N GLN A 591 1.01 -4.63 10.76
CA GLN A 591 2.47 -4.66 10.62
C GLN A 591 2.88 -4.93 9.17
N VAL A 592 2.23 -5.88 8.50
CA VAL A 592 2.45 -6.15 7.08
C VAL A 592 2.12 -4.90 6.23
N GLY A 593 1.00 -4.23 6.50
CA GLY A 593 0.65 -2.99 5.80
C GLY A 593 1.64 -1.84 6.03
N ALA A 594 2.21 -1.73 7.23
CA ALA A 594 3.22 -0.71 7.56
C ALA A 594 4.56 -0.99 6.88
N ASP A 595 5.03 -2.25 6.92
CA ASP A 595 6.26 -2.68 6.25
C ASP A 595 6.14 -2.46 4.73
N GLN A 596 4.98 -2.73 4.14
CA GLN A 596 4.68 -2.44 2.74
C GLN A 596 4.79 -0.95 2.42
N ALA A 597 4.18 -0.08 3.23
CA ALA A 597 4.23 1.36 3.03
C ALA A 597 5.67 1.90 3.15
N ALA A 598 6.46 1.37 4.09
CA ALA A 598 7.86 1.76 4.27
C ALA A 598 8.74 1.32 3.09
N MET A 599 8.59 0.08 2.62
CA MET A 599 9.33 -0.41 1.44
C MET A 599 8.94 0.32 0.16
N ALA A 600 7.65 0.67 0.00
CA ALA A 600 7.17 1.46 -1.14
C ALA A 600 7.82 2.85 -1.17
N ARG A 601 7.93 3.52 -0.01
CA ARG A 601 8.61 4.83 0.10
C ARG A 601 10.09 4.74 -0.27
N LEU A 602 10.83 3.82 0.36
CA LEU A 602 12.26 3.66 0.11
C LEU A 602 12.56 3.33 -1.36
N ARG A 603 11.69 2.54 -2.02
CA ARG A 603 11.86 2.20 -3.43
C ARG A 603 11.50 3.35 -4.36
N GLY A 604 10.44 4.11 -4.04
CA GLY A 604 10.12 5.35 -4.75
C GLY A 604 11.29 6.33 -4.74
N GLU A 605 11.98 6.47 -3.61
CA GLU A 605 13.17 7.33 -3.51
C GLU A 605 14.36 6.81 -4.34
N VAL A 606 14.63 5.50 -4.34
CA VAL A 606 15.71 4.90 -5.14
C VAL A 606 15.43 5.04 -6.64
N GLU A 607 14.19 4.77 -7.07
CA GLU A 607 13.79 4.85 -8.47
C GLU A 607 13.78 6.30 -8.98
N GLN A 608 13.39 7.27 -8.15
CA GLN A 608 13.53 8.70 -8.45
C GLN A 608 15.00 9.08 -8.69
N ARG A 609 15.91 8.64 -7.83
CA ARG A 609 17.36 8.90 -7.99
C ARG A 609 17.92 8.26 -9.26
N ASP A 610 17.54 7.01 -9.55
CA ASP A 610 18.01 6.29 -10.75
C ASP A 610 17.51 6.92 -12.06
N ALA A 611 16.25 7.38 -12.09
CA ALA A 611 15.70 8.08 -13.25
C ALA A 611 16.42 9.41 -13.51
N ALA A 612 16.65 10.21 -12.45
CA ALA A 612 17.41 11.47 -12.54
C ALA A 612 18.84 11.22 -13.05
N SER A 613 19.51 10.17 -12.55
CA SER A 613 20.85 9.78 -13.00
C SER A 613 20.90 9.40 -14.50
N ARG A 614 19.87 8.74 -15.03
CA ARG A 614 19.79 8.38 -16.46
C ARG A 614 19.56 9.59 -17.36
N ALA A 615 18.63 10.48 -17.01
CA ALA A 615 18.38 11.70 -17.78
C ALA A 615 19.65 12.55 -17.88
N ARG A 616 20.37 12.76 -16.76
CA ARG A 616 21.65 13.48 -16.74
C ARG A 616 22.71 12.86 -17.64
N ARG A 617 22.93 11.54 -17.54
CA ARG A 617 23.89 10.83 -18.41
C ARG A 617 23.60 11.06 -19.89
N ARG A 618 22.32 11.13 -20.29
CA ARG A 618 21.90 11.39 -21.67
C ARG A 618 22.31 12.79 -22.13
N TRP A 619 22.09 13.82 -21.31
CA TRP A 619 22.49 15.19 -21.62
C TRP A 619 24.01 15.37 -21.70
N THR A 620 24.75 14.78 -20.76
CA THR A 620 26.23 14.79 -20.78
C THR A 620 26.77 14.07 -22.02
N ALA A 621 26.25 12.87 -22.33
CA ALA A 621 26.65 12.12 -23.51
C ALA A 621 26.29 12.82 -24.83
N ALA A 622 25.29 13.69 -24.81
CA ALA A 622 24.90 14.53 -25.93
C ALA A 622 25.66 15.87 -25.99
N GLY A 623 26.73 16.07 -25.21
CA GLY A 623 27.59 17.24 -25.37
C GLY A 623 26.94 18.59 -25.06
N LEU A 624 26.01 18.63 -24.08
CA LEU A 624 25.43 19.86 -23.54
C LEU A 624 26.49 20.85 -23.02
N GLU A 625 27.65 20.34 -22.59
CA GLU A 625 28.76 21.13 -22.06
C GLU A 625 29.32 22.16 -23.05
N GLU A 626 29.29 21.85 -24.36
CA GLU A 626 29.71 22.79 -25.42
C GLU A 626 28.72 23.97 -25.53
N SER A 627 27.41 23.70 -25.45
CA SER A 627 26.38 24.75 -25.47
C SER A 627 26.46 25.63 -24.22
N ILE A 628 26.76 25.03 -23.06
CA ILE A 628 26.99 25.76 -21.81
C ILE A 628 28.25 26.62 -21.91
N GLU A 629 29.36 26.11 -22.47
CA GLU A 629 30.60 26.88 -22.63
C GLU A 629 30.42 28.07 -23.58
N LEU A 630 29.63 27.92 -24.65
CA LEU A 630 29.29 29.04 -25.53
C LEU A 630 28.57 30.17 -24.76
N LEU A 631 27.56 29.83 -23.94
CA LEU A 631 26.89 30.80 -23.08
C LEU A 631 27.84 31.40 -22.02
N ARG A 632 28.75 30.58 -21.47
CA ARG A 632 29.76 31.03 -20.49
C ARG A 632 30.75 32.01 -21.10
N GLN A 633 31.18 31.79 -22.34
CA GLN A 633 32.03 32.72 -23.08
C GLN A 633 31.35 34.08 -23.30
N VAL A 634 30.05 34.08 -23.61
CA VAL A 634 29.26 35.30 -23.70
C VAL A 634 29.16 35.96 -22.33
N ALA A 635 28.82 35.21 -21.27
CA ALA A 635 28.68 35.71 -19.90
C ALA A 635 29.95 36.38 -19.37
N ASP A 636 31.11 35.74 -19.55
CA ASP A 636 32.42 36.25 -19.13
C ASP A 636 32.93 37.39 -20.01
N GLY A 637 32.27 37.62 -21.15
CA GLY A 637 32.68 38.63 -22.12
C GLY A 637 33.83 38.26 -23.02
N ARG A 638 34.14 36.97 -23.11
CA ARG A 638 35.14 36.40 -24.02
C ARG A 638 34.60 36.31 -25.46
N ALA A 639 33.28 36.26 -25.63
CA ALA A 639 32.58 36.30 -26.91
C ALA A 639 31.63 37.52 -26.98
N ASP A 640 31.60 38.21 -28.11
CA ASP A 640 30.68 39.32 -28.34
C ASP A 640 29.35 38.79 -28.92
N PRO A 641 28.21 38.95 -28.23
CA PRO A 641 26.91 38.50 -28.74
C PRO A 641 26.46 39.22 -30.02
N ALA A 642 27.09 40.34 -30.39
CA ALA A 642 26.85 41.03 -31.65
C ALA A 642 27.63 40.43 -32.84
N ASP A 643 28.62 39.56 -32.59
CA ASP A 643 29.42 38.93 -33.63
C ASP A 643 28.58 37.91 -34.43
N GLN A 644 28.71 37.97 -35.76
CA GLN A 644 28.01 37.09 -36.67
C GLN A 644 28.39 35.61 -36.46
N GLU A 645 29.64 35.33 -36.09
CA GLU A 645 30.14 33.97 -35.84
C GLU A 645 29.57 33.37 -34.54
N VAL A 646 29.44 34.18 -33.49
CA VAL A 646 28.80 33.79 -32.23
C VAL A 646 27.30 33.53 -32.45
N ARG A 647 26.65 34.37 -33.25
CA ARG A 647 25.22 34.21 -33.57
C ARG A 647 24.93 32.96 -34.41
N SER A 648 25.77 32.64 -35.39
CA SER A 648 25.61 31.39 -36.15
C SER A 648 25.82 30.17 -35.25
N SER A 649 26.82 30.20 -34.37
CA SER A 649 27.07 29.14 -33.40
C SER A 649 25.89 28.96 -32.45
N CYS A 650 25.29 30.05 -31.96
CA CYS A 650 24.08 29.99 -31.13
C CYS A 650 22.88 29.39 -31.87
N ALA A 651 22.72 29.68 -33.16
CA ALA A 651 21.63 29.12 -33.97
C ALA A 651 21.79 27.61 -34.19
N GLU A 652 23.02 27.15 -34.39
CA GLU A 652 23.35 25.74 -34.55
C GLU A 652 23.12 24.96 -33.24
N GLU A 653 23.59 25.49 -32.10
CA GLU A 653 23.37 24.89 -30.79
C GLU A 653 21.89 24.88 -30.37
N GLU A 654 21.13 25.92 -30.69
CA GLU A 654 19.69 25.97 -30.47
C GLU A 654 18.95 24.87 -31.24
N THR A 655 19.28 24.72 -32.54
CA THR A 655 18.66 23.71 -33.40
C THR A 655 19.01 22.30 -32.92
N TYR A 656 20.25 22.09 -32.49
CA TYR A 656 20.75 20.84 -31.92
C TYR A 656 19.99 20.46 -30.64
N LEU A 657 19.94 21.35 -29.65
CA LEU A 657 19.27 21.09 -28.38
C LEU A 657 17.75 20.92 -28.55
N ARG A 658 17.14 21.61 -29.52
CA ARG A 658 15.73 21.42 -29.88
C ARG A 658 15.45 20.02 -30.44
N GLN A 659 16.36 19.43 -31.22
CA GLN A 659 16.23 18.03 -31.65
C GLN A 659 16.39 17.07 -30.46
N LEU A 660 17.35 17.33 -29.58
CA LEU A 660 17.65 16.49 -28.44
C LEU A 660 16.48 16.44 -27.41
N THR A 661 15.86 17.59 -27.14
CA THR A 661 14.67 17.72 -26.26
C THR A 661 13.40 17.11 -26.85
N GLN A 662 13.34 16.90 -28.17
CA GLN A 662 12.22 16.24 -28.84
C GLN A 662 12.30 14.71 -28.78
N LEU A 663 13.42 14.14 -28.31
CA LEU A 663 13.54 12.70 -28.14
C LEU A 663 12.56 12.22 -27.07
N ASN A 664 11.83 11.15 -27.37
CA ASN A 664 10.86 10.61 -26.43
C ASN A 664 11.57 10.03 -25.19
N PRO A 665 11.21 10.48 -23.97
CA PRO A 665 11.86 10.02 -22.74
C PRO A 665 11.63 8.52 -22.46
N ASP A 666 10.57 7.94 -23.01
CA ASP A 666 10.21 6.52 -22.83
C ASP A 666 11.15 5.57 -23.62
N LEU A 667 11.97 6.11 -24.53
CA LEU A 667 13.03 5.37 -25.23
C LEU A 667 14.25 5.25 -24.32
N ILE A 668 14.33 4.12 -23.61
CA ILE A 668 15.42 3.83 -22.68
C ILE A 668 16.69 3.43 -23.44
N ARG A 669 16.56 2.69 -24.54
CA ARG A 669 17.64 2.04 -25.29
C ARG A 669 18.01 2.81 -26.53
N MET A 670 17.05 3.05 -27.44
CA MET A 670 17.31 3.84 -28.64
C MET A 670 17.57 5.32 -28.35
N GLY A 671 17.06 5.85 -27.22
CA GLY A 671 17.28 7.24 -26.82
C GLY A 671 18.76 7.61 -26.68
N ASP A 672 19.59 6.72 -26.13
CA ASP A 672 21.03 6.97 -25.97
C ASP A 672 21.77 6.94 -27.31
N TRP A 673 21.34 6.07 -28.25
CA TRP A 673 21.88 6.02 -29.60
C TRP A 673 21.51 7.25 -30.42
N PHE A 674 20.29 7.75 -30.26
CA PHE A 674 19.86 9.01 -30.88
C PHE A 674 20.66 10.20 -30.37
N ALA A 675 20.85 10.30 -29.04
CA ALA A 675 21.68 11.34 -28.44
C ALA A 675 23.12 11.32 -28.96
N ARG A 676 23.76 10.14 -29.02
CA ARG A 676 25.12 9.99 -29.58
C ARG A 676 25.21 10.35 -31.06
N SER A 677 24.21 9.93 -31.85
CA SER A 677 24.19 10.19 -33.29
C SER A 677 23.96 11.67 -33.60
N LEU A 678 23.16 12.37 -32.79
CA LEU A 678 23.02 13.82 -32.84
C LEU A 678 24.36 14.50 -32.54
N ALA A 679 25.06 14.09 -31.48
CA ALA A 679 26.36 14.65 -31.13
C ALA A 679 27.43 14.42 -32.23
N GLU A 680 27.47 13.22 -32.81
CA GLU A 680 28.37 12.92 -33.95
C GLU A 680 28.00 13.78 -35.17
N ALA A 681 26.71 13.92 -35.49
CA ALA A 681 26.25 14.75 -36.61
C ALA A 681 26.67 16.21 -36.44
N ARG A 682 26.58 16.74 -35.21
CA ARG A 682 27.06 18.08 -34.83
C ARG A 682 28.56 18.21 -35.12
N SER A 683 29.38 17.30 -34.63
CA SER A 683 30.85 17.34 -34.81
C SER A 683 31.30 17.30 -36.28
N ARG A 684 30.46 16.73 -37.16
CA ARG A 684 30.71 16.62 -38.61
C ARG A 684 29.99 17.67 -39.45
N HIS A 685 29.30 18.63 -38.82
CA HIS A 685 28.47 19.62 -39.50
C HIS A 685 27.42 18.99 -40.44
N THR A 686 26.85 17.85 -40.05
CA THR A 686 25.76 17.16 -40.78
C THR A 686 24.42 17.43 -40.08
N ARG A 687 23.35 17.68 -40.84
CA ARG A 687 22.02 17.96 -40.29
C ARG A 687 21.24 16.67 -40.08
N LEU A 688 21.17 16.17 -38.84
CA LEU A 688 20.35 15.02 -38.47
C LEU A 688 19.02 15.46 -37.85
N ALA A 689 17.91 14.96 -38.39
CA ALA A 689 16.57 15.11 -37.81
C ALA A 689 16.04 13.77 -37.32
N ILE A 690 15.54 13.71 -36.08
CA ILE A 690 15.04 12.47 -35.46
C ILE A 690 13.55 12.59 -35.17
N ARG A 691 12.76 11.58 -35.54
CA ARG A 691 11.31 11.50 -35.24
C ARG A 691 10.98 10.13 -34.66
N SER A 692 10.54 10.08 -33.40
CA SER A 692 10.30 8.79 -32.73
C SER A 692 8.98 8.76 -31.96
N GLY A 693 8.36 7.57 -31.91
CA GLY A 693 7.25 7.25 -31.02
C GLY A 693 7.70 6.88 -29.59
N SER A 694 6.78 6.33 -28.80
CA SER A 694 7.03 5.87 -27.42
C SER A 694 7.54 4.43 -27.31
N ASP A 695 7.51 3.67 -28.41
CA ASP A 695 7.88 2.26 -28.42
C ASP A 695 9.35 2.08 -28.78
N ASP A 696 10.09 1.46 -27.88
CA ASP A 696 11.53 1.25 -27.99
C ASP A 696 11.89 -0.08 -28.65
N ALA A 697 13.10 -0.17 -29.21
CA ALA A 697 13.69 -1.43 -29.67
C ALA A 697 14.07 -2.31 -28.46
N ASP A 698 14.17 -3.62 -28.66
CA ASP A 698 14.63 -4.55 -27.61
C ASP A 698 16.17 -4.54 -27.45
N ASP A 699 16.69 -5.25 -26.44
CA ASP A 699 18.12 -5.26 -26.12
C ASP A 699 19.00 -5.82 -27.26
N ALA A 700 18.44 -6.69 -28.11
CA ALA A 700 19.17 -7.28 -29.21
C ALA A 700 19.18 -6.37 -30.45
N LEU A 701 18.06 -5.69 -30.72
CA LEU A 701 17.86 -4.86 -31.89
C LEU A 701 18.44 -3.44 -31.72
N ALA A 702 18.33 -2.84 -30.53
CA ALA A 702 18.73 -1.45 -30.30
C ALA A 702 20.21 -1.16 -30.65
N PRO A 703 21.20 -2.00 -30.25
CA PRO A 703 22.59 -1.77 -30.63
C PRO A 703 22.84 -1.86 -32.14
N SER A 704 22.10 -2.73 -32.84
CA SER A 704 22.25 -2.94 -34.29
C SER A 704 21.70 -1.75 -35.08
N LEU A 705 20.50 -1.27 -34.73
CA LEU A 705 19.90 -0.07 -35.33
C LEU A 705 20.68 1.20 -34.98
N GLY A 706 21.10 1.33 -33.72
CA GLY A 706 21.93 2.44 -33.26
C GLY A 706 23.28 2.51 -33.97
N GLY A 707 23.93 1.35 -34.19
CA GLY A 707 25.16 1.27 -34.98
C GLY A 707 24.96 1.65 -36.44
N LEU A 708 23.86 1.24 -37.06
CA LEU A 708 23.50 1.64 -38.44
C LEU A 708 23.32 3.15 -38.55
N LEU A 709 22.58 3.77 -37.62
CA LEU A 709 22.39 5.22 -37.59
C LEU A 709 23.72 5.95 -37.45
N LEU A 710 24.55 5.55 -36.49
CA LEU A 710 25.83 6.21 -36.23
C LEU A 710 26.79 6.10 -37.43
N ALA A 711 26.86 4.93 -38.07
CA ALA A 711 27.63 4.71 -39.28
C ALA A 711 27.11 5.56 -40.46
N SER A 712 25.79 5.72 -40.58
CA SER A 712 25.16 6.55 -41.61
C SER A 712 25.50 8.04 -41.42
N VAL A 713 25.49 8.52 -40.17
CA VAL A 713 25.92 9.89 -39.84
C VAL A 713 27.41 10.07 -40.12
N THR A 714 28.23 9.06 -39.83
CA THR A 714 29.68 9.09 -40.08
C THR A 714 30.00 9.17 -41.57
N ALA A 715 29.26 8.44 -42.41
CA ALA A 715 29.49 8.40 -43.85
C ALA A 715 28.98 9.66 -44.58
N ALA A 716 28.08 10.42 -43.97
CA ALA A 716 27.47 11.58 -44.59
C ALA A 716 28.48 12.74 -44.81
N PRO A 717 28.44 13.43 -45.96
CA PRO A 717 29.26 14.60 -46.19
C PRO A 717 28.77 15.82 -45.39
N ALA A 718 29.69 16.70 -45.02
CA ALA A 718 29.38 17.93 -44.29
C ALA A 718 28.33 18.78 -45.05
N GLY A 719 27.34 19.29 -44.33
CA GLY A 719 26.20 20.05 -44.86
C GLY A 719 25.04 19.21 -45.37
N ALA A 720 25.21 17.89 -45.52
CA ALA A 720 24.14 16.98 -45.92
C ALA A 720 23.06 16.85 -44.84
N GLN A 721 21.86 16.45 -45.26
CA GLN A 721 20.72 16.23 -44.38
C GLN A 721 20.41 14.74 -44.28
N LEU A 722 20.31 14.24 -43.05
CA LEU A 722 19.79 12.92 -42.72
C LEU A 722 18.53 13.05 -41.88
N THR A 723 17.55 12.18 -42.12
CA THR A 723 16.36 12.05 -41.29
C THR A 723 16.20 10.61 -40.88
N THR A 724 15.98 10.36 -39.59
CA THR A 724 15.67 9.03 -39.07
C THR A 724 14.33 9.01 -38.37
N THR A 725 13.60 7.92 -38.53
CA THR A 725 12.36 7.70 -37.79
C THR A 725 12.29 6.34 -37.11
N LEU A 726 11.60 6.27 -35.97
CA LEU A 726 11.31 5.03 -35.25
C LEU A 726 9.86 5.04 -34.78
N PHE A 727 9.01 4.23 -35.42
CA PHE A 727 7.58 4.17 -35.10
C PHE A 727 7.05 2.74 -35.00
N PRO A 728 6.15 2.47 -34.04
CA PRO A 728 5.47 1.18 -33.98
C PRO A 728 4.41 1.05 -35.08
N ALA A 729 4.27 -0.17 -35.59
CA ALA A 729 3.20 -0.65 -36.44
C ALA A 729 2.57 -1.91 -35.77
N PRO A 730 1.37 -2.35 -36.18
CA PRO A 730 0.55 -3.32 -35.42
C PRO A 730 1.31 -4.56 -34.89
N ASP A 731 2.23 -5.11 -35.68
CA ASP A 731 3.08 -6.26 -35.29
C ASP A 731 4.58 -6.04 -35.56
N THR A 732 5.00 -4.81 -35.88
CA THR A 732 6.38 -4.50 -36.28
C THR A 732 6.86 -3.19 -35.70
N LEU A 733 8.17 -3.06 -35.52
CA LEU A 733 8.84 -1.79 -35.26
C LEU A 733 9.51 -1.36 -36.56
N ARG A 734 9.19 -0.17 -37.07
CA ARG A 734 9.78 0.36 -38.29
C ARG A 734 10.79 1.44 -37.95
N PHE A 735 12.00 1.26 -38.47
CA PHE A 735 13.09 2.20 -38.40
C PHE A 735 13.46 2.65 -39.81
N THR A 736 13.44 3.95 -40.10
CA THR A 736 13.79 4.48 -41.42
C THR A 736 14.92 5.47 -41.35
N LEU A 737 15.73 5.52 -42.41
CA LEU A 737 16.78 6.50 -42.65
C LEU A 737 16.62 7.06 -44.05
N VAL A 738 16.69 8.39 -44.17
CA VAL A 738 16.71 9.11 -45.44
C VAL A 738 17.94 9.99 -45.45
N GLY A 739 18.76 9.89 -46.50
CA GLY A 739 20.06 10.56 -46.57
C GLY A 739 20.60 10.67 -47.99
N PRO A 740 21.80 11.21 -48.18
CA PRO A 740 22.41 11.38 -49.50
C PRO A 740 22.79 10.04 -50.15
N HIS A 741 22.64 9.99 -51.47
CA HIS A 741 23.12 8.90 -52.31
C HIS A 741 24.52 9.20 -52.87
N PRO A 742 25.47 8.24 -52.88
CA PRO A 742 25.33 6.81 -52.53
C PRO A 742 25.78 6.45 -51.10
N GLU A 743 26.02 7.44 -50.23
CA GLU A 743 26.64 7.21 -48.93
C GLU A 743 25.77 6.34 -48.02
N LEU A 744 24.46 6.62 -47.97
CA LEU A 744 23.54 5.88 -47.11
C LEU A 744 23.28 4.45 -47.63
N SER A 745 23.11 4.26 -48.94
CA SER A 745 22.99 2.91 -49.54
C SER A 745 24.25 2.07 -49.30
N SER A 746 25.44 2.65 -49.45
CA SER A 746 26.71 1.95 -49.20
C SER A 746 26.83 1.46 -47.75
N VAL A 747 26.41 2.27 -46.78
CA VAL A 747 26.39 1.88 -45.37
C VAL A 747 25.37 0.77 -45.11
N ALA A 748 24.18 0.86 -45.71
CA ALA A 748 23.14 -0.15 -45.56
C ALA A 748 23.51 -1.49 -46.19
N GLU A 749 24.20 -1.49 -47.34
CA GLU A 749 24.70 -2.71 -47.99
C GLU A 749 25.81 -3.40 -47.20
N ALA A 750 26.64 -2.62 -46.49
CA ALA A 750 27.68 -3.13 -45.60
C ALA A 750 27.14 -3.57 -44.22
N TRP A 751 25.90 -3.23 -43.90
CA TRP A 751 25.28 -3.55 -42.61
C TRP A 751 24.75 -5.00 -42.61
N ALA A 752 25.08 -5.75 -41.56
CA ALA A 752 24.60 -7.12 -41.38
C ALA A 752 23.34 -7.14 -40.50
N PRO A 753 22.13 -7.29 -41.08
CA PRO A 753 20.88 -7.26 -40.32
C PRO A 753 20.75 -8.48 -39.38
N PRO A 754 20.17 -8.32 -38.17
CA PRO A 754 19.81 -9.43 -37.30
C PRO A 754 18.79 -10.37 -37.95
N SER A 755 18.72 -11.64 -37.51
CA SER A 755 17.94 -12.73 -38.12
C SER A 755 16.40 -12.58 -38.10
N ALA A 756 15.86 -11.43 -37.68
CA ALA A 756 14.43 -11.15 -37.55
C ALA A 756 14.03 -9.78 -38.11
N VAL A 757 14.82 -9.26 -39.06
CA VAL A 757 14.68 -7.89 -39.58
C VAL A 757 14.73 -7.90 -41.11
N GLU A 758 13.77 -7.22 -41.74
CA GLU A 758 13.76 -6.97 -43.18
C GLU A 758 14.39 -5.61 -43.48
N LEU A 759 15.36 -5.58 -44.39
CA LEU A 759 16.02 -4.36 -44.86
C LEU A 759 15.61 -4.08 -46.31
N THR A 760 15.13 -2.88 -46.57
CA THR A 760 14.84 -2.38 -47.92
C THR A 760 15.65 -1.11 -48.16
N VAL A 761 16.36 -1.05 -49.29
CA VAL A 761 17.11 0.14 -49.73
C VAL A 761 16.54 0.60 -51.07
N GLN A 762 16.17 1.88 -51.15
CA GLN A 762 15.65 2.51 -52.37
C GLN A 762 16.39 3.81 -52.65
N SER A 763 16.98 3.92 -53.84
CA SER A 763 17.59 5.16 -54.32
C SER A 763 16.57 6.00 -55.10
N LEU A 764 16.31 7.21 -54.62
CA LEU A 764 15.36 8.18 -55.14
C LEU A 764 16.11 9.43 -55.62
N GLY A 765 16.81 9.30 -56.75
CA GLY A 765 17.60 10.38 -57.31
C GLY A 765 18.84 10.69 -56.46
N ALA A 766 18.89 11.87 -55.83
CA ALA A 766 20.00 12.28 -54.98
C ALA A 766 19.89 11.81 -53.51
N GLN A 767 18.84 11.06 -53.17
CA GLN A 767 18.60 10.56 -51.82
C GLN A 767 18.42 9.04 -51.82
N ASP A 768 18.86 8.40 -50.75
CA ASP A 768 18.55 7.02 -50.43
C ASP A 768 17.53 6.96 -49.28
N LEU A 769 16.63 5.98 -49.35
CA LEU A 769 15.72 5.57 -48.29
C LEU A 769 16.10 4.15 -47.86
N VAL A 770 16.44 4.00 -46.59
CA VAL A 770 16.67 2.71 -45.95
C VAL A 770 15.53 2.48 -44.97
N GLU A 771 14.79 1.39 -45.16
CA GLU A 771 13.71 0.95 -44.27
C GLU A 771 14.08 -0.38 -43.62
N VAL A 772 13.95 -0.43 -42.31
CA VAL A 772 14.26 -1.58 -41.47
C VAL A 772 13.01 -1.95 -40.70
N VAL A 773 12.47 -3.14 -40.96
CA VAL A 773 11.23 -3.64 -40.34
C VAL A 773 11.56 -4.83 -39.45
N ALA A 774 11.35 -4.68 -38.14
CA ALA A 774 11.55 -5.75 -37.17
C ALA A 774 10.21 -6.30 -36.68
N HIS A 775 10.00 -7.61 -36.77
CA HIS A 775 8.78 -8.26 -36.29
C HIS A 775 8.81 -8.50 -34.78
N ARG A 776 7.72 -8.15 -34.08
CA ARG A 776 7.58 -8.41 -32.64
C ARG A 776 7.37 -9.90 -32.39
N GLY A 777 8.46 -10.62 -32.09
CA GLY A 777 8.43 -11.95 -31.51
C GLY A 777 8.42 -13.13 -32.48
N SER A 778 9.59 -13.73 -32.72
CA SER A 778 9.71 -15.14 -33.14
C SER A 778 10.43 -16.02 -32.10
N ALA A 779 10.71 -15.51 -30.90
CA ALA A 779 11.42 -16.26 -29.85
C ALA A 779 10.49 -17.03 -28.87
N SER A 780 9.17 -16.98 -28.99
CA SER A 780 8.24 -17.69 -28.08
C SER A 780 7.39 -18.80 -28.71
N ALA A 781 7.51 -19.05 -30.01
CA ALA A 781 6.66 -20.03 -30.72
C ALA A 781 7.22 -21.47 -30.79
N THR A 782 8.48 -21.72 -30.38
CA THR A 782 9.12 -23.05 -30.49
C THR A 782 8.95 -23.98 -29.29
N ARG A 783 8.09 -23.65 -28.31
CA ARG A 783 7.84 -24.52 -27.13
C ARG A 783 6.41 -25.07 -26.97
N ARG A 784 5.54 -24.91 -27.97
CA ARG A 784 4.15 -25.42 -27.93
C ARG A 784 3.82 -26.48 -28.98
N GLN A 785 4.82 -27.14 -29.56
CA GLN A 785 4.61 -28.25 -30.48
C GLN A 785 5.42 -29.47 -30.04
N GLY A 786 4.95 -30.11 -28.97
CA GLY A 786 5.60 -31.28 -28.39
C GLY A 786 4.77 -31.88 -27.25
N ASP A 787 3.46 -32.01 -27.43
CA ASP A 787 2.64 -32.93 -26.61
C ASP A 787 1.33 -33.24 -27.34
N HIS A 788 1.46 -33.95 -28.46
CA HIS A 788 0.44 -34.85 -28.97
C HIS A 788 1.15 -36.08 -29.52
N ARG A 789 1.38 -37.06 -28.65
CA ARG A 789 1.41 -38.49 -28.95
C ARG A 789 1.20 -39.30 -27.68
#